data_AF-A0A2S4PPS3-F1
#
_entry.id   AF-A0A2S4PPS3-F1
#
_cell.length_a   1.000
_cell.length_b   1.000
_cell.length_c   1.000
_cell.angle_alpha   90.00
_cell.angle_beta   90.00
_cell.angle_gamma   90.00
#
_symmetry.space_group_name_H-M   'P 1'
#
loop_
_entity.id
_entity.type
_entity.pdbx_description
1 polymer ?
#
loop_
_entity_poly.entity_id
_entity_poly.type
_entity_poly.pdbx_seq_one_letter_code
_entity_poly.pdbx_strand_id
1 'polypeptide(L)'
;MNFIHTTLDKVREWAPVSHTSTFRSNGQITPAEFIAAGDYLVYKFPTWSWADASPASKRASYLPPGKQFLVTRGVPCHRRIDENFAGDAGHDEAVVGDGGLTCANAGDDEDGWLRTGGLSSSQEVEVRDVRTVDESGNIGEREVEDDDNIPDMEDEEDDEEAIIRDPKADIAKSSKRTYTLYIAYAPYYRTPRLFLQGYLADSQPLPPKLMMEDIIGEYKDKTVTLEYFPYFNKNIQMASIHPCKHASVMKILLDRADAALKIRREKLRKGVIATGVKAPGMEGLVDDFGKACINEGRDGPALDDSKADGNGNDEWEVLQHEGIQNEEVAIRVDQYLVVFLKPSLARIKMSYILRPASQIMSFSLARSIPIRRIPRVSSKIAISPQYRSYAKESGVKEYTVRDALNEALAEELEQNPNVFVLGEEVAQYNGAYKVTKGLWDRFGDKRVIDSPITESGFCGLTVGAALAGLQPVVSLSLTQAVEHMTNFIMKCEFMTFNFAMQAIDQIVNSAAKTHYMSGGIQPCNITFRGPNGFAAGVAAQHSQDYSAWYGSIPGLKVVSPWSAEDAKGLLKAAIRDPNPVCVLENELLYGETFPMSEAAQQDDFVLPFGKAKIERAGKDLTIVALSRCVGQSLAAADALSKKYGVECEVINLRSIKPLDVQTIVKSVKKTHRLVAVESGFPAFGVGAEILALTMEYAFDYLDAPAQRITGADVPTPYAKCLEDLSFPNENLIENYAKRLLNI
;
A
#
# COMPACT_ATOMS: atom_id res chain seq x y z
N MET A 1 -1.57 -40.24 3.80
CA MET A 1 -2.61 -41.32 3.84
C MET A 1 -3.05 -41.78 2.43
N ASN A 2 -2.26 -41.56 1.38
CA ASN A 2 -2.81 -41.28 0.04
C ASN A 2 -3.24 -42.54 -0.75
N PHE A 3 -2.77 -43.72 -0.36
CA PHE A 3 -3.17 -45.01 -0.95
C PHE A 3 -4.57 -45.49 -0.54
N ILE A 4 -5.12 -44.98 0.57
CA ILE A 4 -6.45 -45.40 1.09
C ILE A 4 -7.57 -44.58 0.41
N HIS A 5 -7.32 -43.33 0.05
CA HIS A 5 -8.29 -42.50 -0.68
C HIS A 5 -8.53 -43.01 -2.12
N THR A 6 -7.45 -43.29 -2.85
CA THR A 6 -7.50 -43.69 -4.29
C THR A 6 -8.16 -45.05 -4.58
N THR A 7 -8.56 -45.80 -3.54
CA THR A 7 -9.45 -46.98 -3.65
C THR A 7 -10.89 -46.64 -3.27
N LEU A 8 -11.12 -45.85 -2.22
CA LEU A 8 -12.46 -45.41 -1.80
C LEU A 8 -13.15 -44.50 -2.83
N ASP A 9 -12.42 -43.60 -3.48
CA ASP A 9 -13.03 -42.61 -4.38
C ASP A 9 -13.68 -43.23 -5.63
N LYS A 10 -13.20 -44.40 -6.07
CA LYS A 10 -13.81 -45.19 -7.16
C LYS A 10 -15.22 -45.70 -6.82
N VAL A 11 -15.52 -45.87 -5.53
CA VAL A 11 -16.86 -46.24 -5.05
C VAL A 11 -17.75 -45.00 -4.95
N ARG A 12 -17.17 -43.83 -4.65
CA ARG A 12 -17.88 -42.54 -4.56
C ARG A 12 -18.35 -42.01 -5.91
N GLU A 13 -17.68 -42.35 -7.01
CA GLU A 13 -18.11 -41.97 -8.38
C GLU A 13 -19.53 -42.47 -8.75
N TRP A 14 -20.05 -43.49 -8.05
CA TRP A 14 -21.38 -44.09 -8.29
C TRP A 14 -22.50 -43.46 -7.43
N ALA A 15 -22.26 -42.33 -6.77
CA ALA A 15 -23.24 -41.68 -5.91
C ALA A 15 -24.51 -41.19 -6.67
N PRO A 16 -25.72 -41.37 -6.10
CA PRO A 16 -26.95 -40.90 -6.74
C PRO A 16 -27.02 -39.37 -6.80
N VAL A 17 -27.26 -38.86 -7.99
CA VAL A 17 -27.29 -37.42 -8.31
C VAL A 17 -28.58 -36.79 -7.80
N SER A 18 -28.47 -35.64 -7.12
CA SER A 18 -29.62 -34.83 -6.72
C SER A 18 -29.93 -33.77 -7.77
N HIS A 19 -31.23 -33.55 -8.00
CA HIS A 19 -31.76 -32.41 -8.76
C HIS A 19 -32.42 -31.35 -7.87
N THR A 20 -32.50 -31.57 -6.56
CA THR A 20 -32.89 -30.57 -5.57
C THR A 20 -31.68 -29.73 -5.19
N SER A 21 -31.76 -28.41 -5.37
CA SER A 21 -30.73 -27.47 -4.92
C SER A 21 -30.70 -27.35 -3.40
N THR A 22 -29.50 -27.40 -2.83
CA THR A 22 -29.24 -27.11 -1.41
C THR A 22 -28.20 -25.99 -1.24
N PHE A 23 -27.92 -25.24 -2.32
CA PHE A 23 -26.79 -24.31 -2.41
C PHE A 23 -26.74 -23.30 -1.26
N ARG A 24 -27.89 -22.75 -0.86
CA ARG A 24 -28.01 -21.82 0.28
C ARG A 24 -27.72 -22.46 1.65
N SER A 25 -28.08 -23.72 1.87
CA SER A 25 -28.01 -24.34 3.20
C SER A 25 -26.67 -24.99 3.48
N ASN A 26 -25.99 -25.51 2.44
CA ASN A 26 -24.77 -26.30 2.57
C ASN A 26 -23.70 -26.09 1.47
N GLY A 27 -23.87 -25.14 0.54
CA GLY A 27 -22.90 -24.85 -0.51
C GLY A 27 -22.79 -25.89 -1.64
N GLN A 28 -23.66 -26.92 -1.66
CA GLN A 28 -23.73 -27.93 -2.72
C GLN A 28 -24.61 -27.49 -3.89
N ILE A 29 -24.24 -27.85 -5.12
CA ILE A 29 -24.97 -27.54 -6.35
C ILE A 29 -25.41 -28.81 -7.09
N THR A 30 -26.48 -28.70 -7.87
CA THR A 30 -26.95 -29.73 -8.81
C THR A 30 -26.20 -29.67 -10.15
N PRO A 31 -26.32 -30.68 -11.03
CA PRO A 31 -25.72 -30.63 -12.36
C PRO A 31 -26.25 -29.47 -13.23
N ALA A 32 -27.53 -29.11 -13.10
CA ALA A 32 -28.12 -27.99 -13.83
C ALA A 32 -27.50 -26.64 -13.41
N GLU A 33 -27.30 -26.46 -12.11
CA GLU A 33 -26.60 -25.30 -11.54
C GLU A 33 -25.12 -25.27 -11.93
N PHE A 34 -24.44 -26.42 -11.99
CA PHE A 34 -23.08 -26.52 -12.51
C PHE A 34 -22.99 -26.09 -13.99
N ILE A 35 -23.94 -26.49 -14.83
CA ILE A 35 -24.01 -26.08 -16.23
C ILE A 35 -24.24 -24.56 -16.34
N ALA A 36 -25.20 -24.00 -15.58
CA ALA A 36 -25.48 -22.56 -15.58
C ALA A 36 -24.28 -21.72 -15.12
N ALA A 37 -23.56 -22.17 -14.08
CA ALA A 37 -22.35 -21.52 -13.60
C ALA A 37 -21.17 -21.65 -14.59
N GLY A 38 -21.08 -22.76 -15.32
CA GLY A 38 -20.10 -22.95 -16.38
C GLY A 38 -20.38 -22.10 -17.62
N ASP A 39 -21.64 -21.96 -18.02
CA ASP A 39 -22.05 -21.08 -19.12
C ASP A 39 -21.74 -19.61 -18.79
N TYR A 40 -22.01 -19.16 -17.56
CA TYR A 40 -21.62 -17.83 -17.10
C TYR A 40 -20.10 -17.66 -17.01
N LEU A 41 -19.34 -18.69 -16.62
CA LEU A 41 -17.88 -18.66 -16.60
C LEU A 41 -17.30 -18.46 -18.01
N VAL A 42 -17.78 -19.23 -19.00
CA VAL A 42 -17.37 -19.14 -20.41
C VAL A 42 -17.78 -17.79 -21.02
N TYR A 43 -19.00 -17.32 -20.74
CA TYR A 43 -19.48 -16.01 -21.20
C TYR A 43 -18.64 -14.86 -20.64
N LYS A 44 -18.29 -14.91 -19.35
CA LYS A 44 -17.53 -13.85 -18.67
C LYS A 44 -16.04 -13.87 -19.00
N PHE A 45 -15.48 -15.05 -19.27
CA PHE A 45 -14.06 -15.26 -19.49
C PHE A 45 -13.85 -16.18 -20.72
N PRO A 46 -13.71 -15.62 -21.93
CA PRO A 46 -13.55 -16.38 -23.18
C PRO A 46 -12.30 -17.28 -23.28
N THR A 47 -11.43 -17.28 -22.26
CA THR A 47 -10.32 -18.24 -22.10
C THR A 47 -10.79 -19.60 -21.59
N TRP A 48 -11.97 -19.67 -20.96
CA TRP A 48 -12.64 -20.92 -20.60
C TRP A 48 -13.51 -21.43 -21.75
N SER A 49 -13.58 -22.74 -21.89
CA SER A 49 -14.41 -23.43 -22.87
C SER A 49 -15.01 -24.71 -22.27
N TRP A 50 -16.19 -25.09 -22.73
CA TRP A 50 -16.75 -26.42 -22.48
C TRP A 50 -16.08 -27.47 -23.38
N ALA A 51 -15.90 -28.68 -22.86
CA ALA A 51 -15.35 -29.81 -23.58
C ALA A 51 -16.12 -31.11 -23.29
N ASP A 52 -15.98 -32.06 -24.23
CA ASP A 52 -16.60 -33.39 -24.19
C ASP A 52 -15.62 -34.48 -23.72
N ALA A 53 -16.16 -35.62 -23.30
CA ALA A 53 -15.36 -36.77 -22.87
C ALA A 53 -14.73 -37.52 -24.05
N SER A 54 -13.50 -38.00 -23.89
CA SER A 54 -12.76 -38.73 -24.93
C SER A 54 -12.12 -40.00 -24.35
N PRO A 55 -12.63 -41.20 -24.68
CA PRO A 55 -13.70 -41.51 -25.63
C PRO A 55 -15.11 -41.17 -25.11
N ALA A 56 -16.09 -41.09 -26.02
CA ALA A 56 -17.49 -40.76 -25.71
C ALA A 56 -18.19 -41.74 -24.72
N SER A 57 -17.66 -42.95 -24.52
CA SER A 57 -18.11 -43.89 -23.48
C SER A 57 -17.80 -43.43 -22.05
N LYS A 58 -17.03 -42.35 -21.89
CA LYS A 58 -16.72 -41.70 -20.61
C LYS A 58 -17.62 -40.49 -20.27
N ARG A 59 -18.65 -40.19 -21.07
CA ARG A 59 -19.60 -39.12 -20.74
C ARG A 59 -20.39 -39.47 -19.48
N ALA A 60 -20.51 -38.52 -18.56
CA ALA A 60 -21.44 -38.56 -17.45
C ALA A 60 -22.88 -38.45 -17.99
N SER A 61 -23.74 -39.41 -17.66
CA SER A 61 -25.13 -39.48 -18.13
C SER A 61 -26.01 -38.32 -17.64
N TYR A 62 -25.60 -37.63 -16.57
CA TYR A 62 -26.29 -36.49 -15.96
C TYR A 62 -25.80 -35.12 -16.48
N LEU A 63 -24.88 -35.10 -17.47
CA LEU A 63 -24.43 -33.89 -18.17
C LEU A 63 -24.64 -34.05 -19.68
N PRO A 64 -25.04 -32.99 -20.42
CA PRO A 64 -25.28 -33.12 -21.85
C PRO A 64 -23.97 -33.32 -22.64
N PRO A 65 -24.02 -33.95 -23.83
CA PRO A 65 -22.86 -34.07 -24.71
C PRO A 65 -22.22 -32.69 -24.98
N GLY A 66 -20.89 -32.63 -24.95
CA GLY A 66 -20.15 -31.37 -25.14
C GLY A 66 -19.98 -30.49 -23.91
N LYS A 67 -20.74 -30.68 -22.82
CA LYS A 67 -20.58 -29.95 -21.54
C LYS A 67 -20.22 -30.90 -20.39
N GLN A 68 -19.14 -31.65 -20.54
CA GLN A 68 -18.70 -32.66 -19.56
C GLN A 68 -17.74 -32.06 -18.53
N PHE A 69 -16.87 -31.15 -18.97
CA PHE A 69 -15.98 -30.36 -18.11
C PHE A 69 -15.64 -29.02 -18.76
N LEU A 70 -15.22 -28.07 -17.94
CA LEU A 70 -14.69 -26.77 -18.39
C LEU A 70 -13.16 -26.85 -18.46
N VAL A 71 -12.55 -26.18 -19.44
CA VAL A 71 -11.09 -26.14 -19.60
C VAL A 71 -10.60 -24.74 -20.02
N THR A 72 -9.47 -24.33 -19.44
CA THR A 72 -8.66 -23.16 -19.86
C THR A 72 -7.19 -23.60 -19.96
N ARG A 73 -6.45 -23.07 -20.94
CA ARG A 73 -5.08 -23.49 -21.28
C ARG A 73 -4.07 -22.36 -21.13
N GLY A 74 -2.79 -22.72 -20.98
CA GLY A 74 -1.66 -21.78 -21.04
C GLY A 74 -1.58 -20.80 -19.87
N VAL A 75 -2.17 -21.12 -18.72
CA VAL A 75 -2.20 -20.20 -17.56
C VAL A 75 -0.82 -20.20 -16.87
N PRO A 76 -0.11 -19.05 -16.79
CA PRO A 76 1.27 -19.03 -16.32
C PRO A 76 1.42 -19.17 -14.79
N CYS A 77 2.31 -20.05 -14.37
CA CYS A 77 2.85 -20.07 -13.01
C CYS A 77 4.11 -19.19 -12.96
N HIS A 78 4.07 -18.11 -12.17
CA HIS A 78 5.12 -17.08 -12.15
C HIS A 78 6.11 -17.18 -10.99
N ARG A 79 5.86 -18.02 -9.99
CA ARG A 79 6.68 -18.15 -8.78
C ARG A 79 6.64 -19.61 -8.32
N ARG A 80 7.77 -20.30 -8.42
CA ARG A 80 7.96 -21.61 -7.78
C ARG A 80 8.10 -21.41 -6.27
N ILE A 81 7.84 -22.45 -5.50
CA ILE A 81 8.11 -22.46 -4.07
C ILE A 81 9.52 -23.04 -3.88
N ASP A 82 10.43 -22.18 -3.44
CA ASP A 82 11.74 -22.53 -2.93
C ASP A 82 11.64 -23.04 -1.48
N GLU A 83 12.56 -23.92 -1.08
CA GLU A 83 12.48 -24.64 0.21
C GLU A 83 12.58 -23.71 1.43
N ASN A 84 13.07 -22.49 1.25
CA ASN A 84 13.02 -21.41 2.25
C ASN A 84 11.59 -21.04 2.68
N PHE A 85 10.55 -21.35 1.88
CA PHE A 85 9.15 -21.16 2.29
C PHE A 85 8.66 -22.21 3.32
N ALA A 86 9.45 -23.25 3.62
CA ALA A 86 9.15 -24.22 4.67
C ALA A 86 9.66 -23.79 6.06
N GLY A 87 10.61 -22.84 6.13
CA GLY A 87 11.23 -22.40 7.39
C GLY A 87 10.31 -21.64 8.36
N ASP A 88 9.17 -21.14 7.85
CA ASP A 88 8.19 -20.31 8.57
C ASP A 88 6.84 -21.05 8.77
N ALA A 89 6.84 -22.38 8.61
CA ALA A 89 5.64 -23.23 8.69
C ALA A 89 5.92 -24.57 9.41
N GLY A 90 6.98 -24.64 10.23
CA GLY A 90 7.48 -25.87 10.86
C GLY A 90 7.33 -25.96 12.39
N HIS A 91 7.00 -24.85 13.08
CA HIS A 91 6.95 -24.80 14.54
C HIS A 91 5.72 -24.01 15.04
N ASP A 92 4.56 -24.69 15.15
CA ASP A 92 3.49 -24.30 16.08
C ASP A 92 2.39 -25.39 16.23
N GLU A 93 2.80 -26.62 16.63
CA GLU A 93 1.89 -27.63 17.20
C GLU A 93 2.52 -28.29 18.45
N ALA A 94 2.72 -27.48 19.50
CA ALA A 94 3.10 -27.98 20.81
C ALA A 94 1.87 -28.52 21.57
N VAL A 95 1.68 -29.84 21.55
CA VAL A 95 0.54 -30.51 22.20
C VAL A 95 0.64 -30.39 23.73
N VAL A 96 -0.28 -29.64 24.35
CA VAL A 96 -0.48 -29.63 25.80
C VAL A 96 -1.59 -30.62 26.17
N GLY A 97 -1.23 -31.66 26.92
CA GLY A 97 -2.15 -32.71 27.40
C GLY A 97 -2.88 -32.33 28.69
N ASP A 98 -4.10 -32.83 28.86
CA ASP A 98 -5.06 -32.42 29.89
C ASP A 98 -4.72 -32.87 31.33
N GLY A 99 -5.13 -32.04 32.31
CA GLY A 99 -5.06 -32.26 33.76
C GLY A 99 -6.42 -32.46 34.45
N GLY A 100 -7.54 -32.26 33.74
CA GLY A 100 -8.85 -32.90 33.91
C GLY A 100 -9.62 -32.82 35.24
N LEU A 101 -10.86 -32.28 35.18
CA LEU A 101 -12.03 -32.99 35.71
C LEU A 101 -13.39 -32.49 35.15
N THR A 102 -14.07 -33.32 34.34
CA THR A 102 -15.55 -33.37 34.10
C THR A 102 -16.34 -32.12 33.65
N CYS A 103 -17.27 -32.16 32.68
CA CYS A 103 -17.72 -33.24 31.78
C CYS A 103 -18.63 -32.72 30.62
N ALA A 104 -18.62 -33.45 29.48
CA ALA A 104 -19.65 -33.50 28.40
C ALA A 104 -20.09 -32.17 27.72
N ASN A 105 -19.75 -31.86 26.45
CA ASN A 105 -20.10 -32.62 25.23
C ASN A 105 -19.53 -31.97 23.95
N ALA A 106 -19.34 -32.78 22.89
CA ALA A 106 -19.28 -32.42 21.46
C ALA A 106 -18.35 -31.26 21.02
N GLY A 107 -17.17 -31.59 20.49
CA GLY A 107 -16.17 -30.62 19.99
C GLY A 107 -16.35 -30.16 18.54
N ASP A 108 -15.44 -29.29 18.10
CA ASP A 108 -15.36 -28.71 16.76
C ASP A 108 -13.89 -28.40 16.41
N ASP A 109 -13.39 -28.91 15.27
CA ASP A 109 -11.97 -28.91 14.88
C ASP A 109 -11.73 -28.18 13.53
N GLU A 110 -12.38 -27.03 13.28
CA GLU A 110 -12.26 -26.29 12.01
C GLU A 110 -12.04 -24.78 12.14
N ASP A 111 -10.80 -24.30 11.96
CA ASP A 111 -10.56 -22.88 11.56
C ASP A 111 -9.30 -22.61 10.70
N GLY A 112 -8.40 -23.57 10.52
CA GLY A 112 -7.16 -23.36 9.73
C GLY A 112 -7.39 -23.05 8.24
N TRP A 113 -8.47 -23.57 7.64
CA TRP A 113 -8.64 -23.58 6.19
C TRP A 113 -9.01 -22.22 5.56
N LEU A 114 -9.65 -21.31 6.32
CA LEU A 114 -10.05 -19.98 5.86
C LEU A 114 -9.01 -18.88 6.15
N ARG A 115 -7.93 -19.20 6.89
CA ARG A 115 -6.93 -18.21 7.37
C ARG A 115 -6.03 -17.64 6.27
N THR A 116 -6.08 -18.16 5.04
CA THR A 116 -5.60 -17.44 3.84
C THR A 116 -6.43 -16.19 3.48
N GLY A 117 -7.38 -15.80 4.33
CA GLY A 117 -8.19 -14.57 4.22
C GLY A 117 -8.61 -13.92 5.54
N GLY A 118 -7.67 -13.68 6.47
CA GLY A 118 -7.71 -12.52 7.40
C GLY A 118 -8.03 -12.74 8.89
N LEU A 119 -7.12 -12.23 9.73
CA LEU A 119 -7.27 -11.65 11.09
C LEU A 119 -7.79 -12.48 12.29
N SER A 120 -6.83 -12.84 13.16
CA SER A 120 -6.72 -12.52 14.61
C SER A 120 -7.81 -12.92 15.65
N SER A 121 -7.36 -13.68 16.66
CA SER A 121 -7.74 -13.53 18.09
C SER A 121 -6.60 -14.08 19.00
N SER A 122 -6.65 -13.84 20.31
CA SER A 122 -5.48 -13.84 21.24
C SER A 122 -5.69 -14.61 22.58
N GLN A 123 -4.73 -14.50 23.53
CA GLN A 123 -4.68 -15.03 24.93
C GLN A 123 -4.11 -16.47 25.10
N GLU A 124 -3.47 -16.91 26.21
CA GLU A 124 -2.84 -16.23 27.37
C GLU A 124 -1.79 -17.09 28.13
N VAL A 125 -1.11 -16.43 29.10
CA VAL A 125 0.00 -16.78 30.02
C VAL A 125 -0.16 -18.03 30.93
N GLU A 126 0.93 -18.77 31.23
CA GLU A 126 1.32 -19.11 32.63
C GLU A 126 2.80 -19.53 32.85
N VAL A 127 3.18 -19.86 34.11
CA VAL A 127 4.54 -19.67 34.70
C VAL A 127 5.05 -20.91 35.47
N ARG A 128 6.38 -21.18 35.43
CA ARG A 128 7.24 -21.88 36.45
C ARG A 128 8.68 -22.06 35.92
N ASP A 129 9.75 -22.11 36.72
CA ASP A 129 9.92 -21.78 38.14
C ASP A 129 11.38 -21.29 38.41
N VAL A 130 11.64 -20.67 39.57
CA VAL A 130 12.85 -19.86 39.82
C VAL A 130 14.02 -20.63 40.45
N ARG A 131 15.26 -20.30 40.08
CA ARG A 131 16.46 -20.48 40.94
C ARG A 131 16.88 -19.14 41.54
N THR A 132 16.94 -19.07 42.86
CA THR A 132 17.23 -17.85 43.63
C THR A 132 18.73 -17.62 43.81
N VAL A 133 19.15 -16.36 43.65
CA VAL A 133 20.36 -15.83 44.31
C VAL A 133 19.99 -15.48 45.76
N ASP A 134 20.95 -15.49 46.68
CA ASP A 134 20.70 -15.19 48.10
C ASP A 134 20.62 -13.67 48.39
N GLU A 135 20.16 -13.33 49.61
CA GLU A 135 19.99 -11.94 50.08
C GLU A 135 21.33 -11.20 50.35
N SER A 136 22.42 -11.63 49.74
CA SER A 136 23.74 -10.97 49.80
C SER A 136 24.37 -10.69 48.44
N GLY A 137 23.71 -11.07 47.33
CA GLY A 137 23.89 -10.41 46.03
C GLY A 137 25.21 -10.67 45.29
N ASN A 138 25.90 -11.78 45.59
CA ASN A 138 27.14 -12.16 44.91
C ASN A 138 26.91 -13.18 43.78
N ILE A 139 27.62 -12.99 42.66
CA ILE A 139 27.78 -13.97 41.58
C ILE A 139 29.28 -14.25 41.44
N GLY A 140 29.64 -15.52 41.21
CA GLY A 140 31.03 -15.98 41.16
C GLY A 140 31.89 -15.30 40.08
N GLU A 141 33.20 -15.28 40.33
CA GLU A 141 34.17 -14.43 39.63
C GLU A 141 34.57 -14.92 38.22
N ARG A 142 35.27 -14.05 37.47
CA ARG A 142 35.94 -14.36 36.20
C ARG A 142 37.37 -14.80 36.44
N GLU A 143 37.89 -15.63 35.53
CA GLU A 143 39.33 -15.72 35.25
C GLU A 143 39.61 -15.22 33.82
N VAL A 144 40.86 -14.85 33.54
CA VAL A 144 41.33 -14.21 32.30
C VAL A 144 42.77 -14.68 32.03
N GLU A 145 43.04 -15.24 30.84
CA GLU A 145 44.39 -15.39 30.30
C GLU A 145 44.40 -15.15 28.78
N ASP A 146 44.98 -14.01 28.39
CA ASP A 146 46.03 -13.79 27.38
C ASP A 146 45.86 -14.24 25.90
N ASP A 147 46.91 -13.91 25.12
CA ASP A 147 46.91 -13.63 23.67
C ASP A 147 47.72 -14.69 22.87
N ASP A 148 47.96 -14.41 21.58
CA ASP A 148 48.80 -15.18 20.64
C ASP A 148 48.33 -16.60 20.27
N ASN A 149 47.71 -16.74 19.09
CA ASN A 149 48.07 -17.74 18.07
C ASN A 149 47.26 -17.53 16.76
N ILE A 150 47.93 -17.07 15.69
CA ILE A 150 47.38 -17.10 14.32
C ILE A 150 48.04 -18.29 13.59
N PRO A 151 47.29 -19.29 13.12
CA PRO A 151 47.83 -20.34 12.27
C PRO A 151 47.96 -19.87 10.82
N ASP A 152 49.18 -19.89 10.28
CA ASP A 152 49.42 -19.76 8.84
C ASP A 152 48.87 -20.99 8.09
N MET A 153 48.35 -20.79 6.88
CA MET A 153 47.97 -21.89 5.96
C MET A 153 48.95 -21.95 4.79
N GLU A 154 49.85 -22.93 4.82
CA GLU A 154 50.55 -23.44 3.62
C GLU A 154 50.42 -24.98 3.59
N ASP A 155 50.22 -25.50 2.38
CA ASP A 155 50.51 -26.85 1.87
C ASP A 155 49.98 -28.12 2.59
N GLU A 156 48.81 -28.61 2.16
CA GLU A 156 48.66 -30.02 1.74
C GLU A 156 47.98 -30.06 0.35
N GLU A 157 48.55 -30.83 -0.59
CA GLU A 157 48.09 -30.98 -1.98
C GLU A 157 47.19 -32.21 -2.20
N ASP A 158 46.46 -32.21 -3.32
CA ASP A 158 45.81 -33.33 -4.00
C ASP A 158 44.77 -34.22 -3.27
N ASP A 159 43.49 -34.02 -3.62
CA ASP A 159 42.64 -35.16 -4.01
C ASP A 159 41.67 -34.75 -5.15
N GLU A 160 41.42 -35.64 -6.12
CA GLU A 160 40.95 -35.27 -7.47
C GLU A 160 39.42 -35.37 -7.69
N GLU A 161 38.68 -34.24 -7.72
CA GLU A 161 37.44 -34.16 -8.54
C GLU A 161 37.12 -32.77 -9.13
N ALA A 162 38.11 -32.14 -9.78
CA ALA A 162 37.98 -30.84 -10.46
C ALA A 162 37.12 -30.90 -11.76
N ILE A 163 35.81 -31.14 -11.65
CA ILE A 163 34.89 -31.21 -12.79
C ILE A 163 34.52 -29.80 -13.30
N ILE A 164 35.29 -29.30 -14.26
CA ILE A 164 34.90 -28.15 -15.09
C ILE A 164 33.72 -28.57 -16.00
N ARG A 165 32.48 -28.11 -15.71
CA ARG A 165 31.31 -28.35 -16.57
C ARG A 165 30.41 -27.13 -16.80
N ASP A 166 30.76 -26.42 -17.89
CA ASP A 166 29.88 -25.90 -18.94
C ASP A 166 28.67 -24.99 -18.51
N PRO A 167 28.58 -23.73 -18.98
CA PRO A 167 27.53 -22.76 -18.59
C PRO A 167 26.14 -23.03 -19.23
N LYS A 168 25.73 -24.31 -19.29
CA LYS A 168 24.44 -24.76 -19.81
C LYS A 168 23.46 -25.24 -18.73
N ALA A 169 23.90 -25.38 -17.47
CA ALA A 169 23.07 -25.89 -16.38
C ALA A 169 21.97 -24.90 -15.91
N ASP A 170 22.29 -23.61 -15.79
CA ASP A 170 21.41 -22.62 -15.15
C ASP A 170 20.11 -22.28 -15.92
N ILE A 171 20.03 -22.67 -17.20
CA ILE A 171 18.83 -22.50 -18.01
C ILE A 171 17.63 -23.31 -17.43
N ALA A 172 17.89 -24.38 -16.66
CA ALA A 172 16.86 -25.22 -16.09
C ALA A 172 16.10 -24.60 -14.89
N LYS A 173 16.76 -23.78 -14.06
CA LYS A 173 16.18 -23.28 -12.80
C LYS A 173 15.30 -22.02 -12.92
N SER A 174 15.17 -21.41 -14.11
CA SER A 174 14.26 -20.24 -14.33
C SER A 174 13.14 -20.44 -15.37
N SER A 175 12.95 -21.65 -15.92
CA SER A 175 11.92 -21.91 -16.93
C SER A 175 10.48 -21.69 -16.40
N LYS A 176 9.73 -20.80 -17.07
CA LYS A 176 8.32 -20.50 -16.75
C LYS A 176 7.44 -21.71 -17.04
N ARG A 177 6.81 -22.28 -16.02
CA ARG A 177 5.81 -23.36 -16.16
C ARG A 177 4.44 -22.78 -16.53
N THR A 178 3.69 -23.47 -17.38
CA THR A 178 2.30 -23.11 -17.71
C THR A 178 1.36 -24.26 -17.38
N TYR A 179 0.10 -23.95 -17.10
CA TYR A 179 -0.89 -24.93 -16.66
C TYR A 179 -2.13 -24.93 -17.56
N THR A 180 -2.66 -26.12 -17.81
CA THR A 180 -4.05 -26.30 -18.22
C THR A 180 -4.88 -26.67 -16.99
N LEU A 181 -6.00 -25.98 -16.79
CA LEU A 181 -6.90 -26.16 -15.66
C LEU A 181 -8.21 -26.75 -16.18
N TYR A 182 -8.72 -27.76 -15.47
CA TYR A 182 -9.99 -28.43 -15.79
C TYR A 182 -10.93 -28.37 -14.58
N ILE A 183 -12.20 -28.04 -14.80
CA ILE A 183 -13.24 -28.12 -13.77
C ILE A 183 -14.26 -29.20 -14.16
N ALA A 184 -14.42 -30.21 -13.31
CA ALA A 184 -15.43 -31.26 -13.42
C ALA A 184 -16.46 -31.15 -12.28
N TYR A 185 -17.65 -31.73 -12.46
CA TYR A 185 -18.60 -31.93 -11.37
C TYR A 185 -18.29 -33.23 -10.60
N ALA A 186 -18.27 -33.19 -9.27
CA ALA A 186 -18.09 -34.38 -8.42
C ALA A 186 -19.44 -34.81 -7.81
N PRO A 187 -20.06 -35.93 -8.25
CA PRO A 187 -21.44 -36.27 -7.88
C PRO A 187 -21.64 -36.60 -6.40
N TYR A 188 -20.65 -37.20 -5.74
CA TYR A 188 -20.68 -37.51 -4.29
C TYR A 188 -20.69 -36.23 -3.44
N TYR A 189 -19.80 -35.28 -3.75
CA TYR A 189 -19.63 -34.05 -2.98
C TYR A 189 -20.56 -32.91 -3.43
N ARG A 190 -21.18 -33.04 -4.62
CA ARG A 190 -22.09 -32.07 -5.25
C ARG A 190 -21.46 -30.69 -5.40
N THR A 191 -20.19 -30.69 -5.80
CA THR A 191 -19.33 -29.50 -5.94
C THR A 191 -18.42 -29.63 -7.15
N PRO A 192 -17.81 -28.53 -7.63
CA PRO A 192 -16.76 -28.58 -8.63
C PRO A 192 -15.50 -29.22 -8.06
N ARG A 193 -14.76 -29.92 -8.93
CA ARG A 193 -13.45 -30.48 -8.67
C ARG A 193 -12.46 -29.92 -9.69
N LEU A 194 -11.38 -29.30 -9.19
CA LEU A 194 -10.32 -28.72 -10.01
C LEU A 194 -9.22 -29.76 -10.27
N PHE A 195 -8.77 -29.84 -11.51
CA PHE A 195 -7.58 -30.60 -11.92
C PHE A 195 -6.61 -29.68 -12.65
N LEU A 196 -5.31 -29.90 -12.44
CA LEU A 196 -4.21 -29.12 -12.98
C LEU A 196 -3.25 -30.05 -13.72
N GLN A 197 -2.94 -29.70 -14.97
CA GLN A 197 -1.89 -30.33 -15.77
C GLN A 197 -0.83 -29.27 -16.10
N GLY A 198 0.36 -29.43 -15.53
CA GLY A 198 1.51 -28.56 -15.79
C GLY A 198 2.22 -28.90 -17.09
N TYR A 199 2.91 -27.90 -17.63
CA TYR A 199 3.76 -27.95 -18.81
C TYR A 199 5.02 -27.12 -18.58
N LEU A 200 6.15 -27.58 -19.13
CA LEU A 200 7.42 -26.85 -19.18
C LEU A 200 7.36 -25.73 -20.24
N ALA A 201 8.38 -24.87 -20.26
CA ALA A 201 8.44 -23.71 -21.17
C ALA A 201 8.53 -24.09 -22.67
N ASP A 202 8.92 -25.33 -22.98
CA ASP A 202 8.95 -25.94 -24.31
C ASP A 202 7.65 -26.67 -24.67
N SER A 203 6.60 -26.54 -23.85
CA SER A 203 5.32 -27.26 -23.94
C SER A 203 5.37 -28.78 -23.71
N GLN A 204 6.46 -29.34 -23.17
CA GLN A 204 6.44 -30.73 -22.70
C GLN A 204 5.60 -30.88 -21.42
N PRO A 205 4.85 -31.99 -21.24
CA PRO A 205 4.02 -32.20 -20.04
C PRO A 205 4.88 -32.39 -18.79
N LEU A 206 4.51 -31.71 -17.70
CA LEU A 206 5.28 -31.69 -16.46
C LEU A 206 5.05 -33.00 -15.65
N PRO A 207 6.11 -33.70 -15.21
CA PRO A 207 5.97 -34.91 -14.39
C PRO A 207 5.16 -34.69 -13.09
N PRO A 208 4.35 -35.66 -12.63
CA PRO A 208 3.46 -35.48 -11.48
C PRO A 208 4.12 -35.07 -10.16
N LYS A 209 5.38 -35.47 -9.92
CA LYS A 209 6.15 -35.00 -8.76
C LYS A 209 6.41 -33.49 -8.82
N LEU A 210 6.80 -32.98 -9.98
CA LEU A 210 7.15 -31.56 -10.17
C LEU A 210 5.92 -30.65 -10.11
N MET A 211 4.73 -31.14 -10.49
CA MET A 211 3.47 -30.41 -10.27
C MET A 211 3.17 -30.16 -8.79
N MET A 212 3.69 -30.97 -7.87
CA MET A 212 3.49 -30.82 -6.42
C MET A 212 4.52 -29.90 -5.76
N GLU A 213 5.49 -29.38 -6.52
CA GLU A 213 6.44 -28.32 -6.08
C GLU A 213 5.81 -26.93 -6.19
N ASP A 214 4.92 -26.73 -7.18
CA ASP A 214 4.25 -25.45 -7.43
C ASP A 214 2.99 -25.26 -6.53
N ILE A 215 2.87 -26.06 -5.48
CA ILE A 215 1.72 -26.11 -4.55
C ILE A 215 2.24 -25.97 -3.11
N ILE A 216 1.61 -25.09 -2.32
CA ILE A 216 2.00 -24.80 -0.93
C ILE A 216 1.93 -26.09 -0.10
N GLY A 217 2.99 -26.36 0.68
CA GLY A 217 3.22 -27.63 1.38
C GLY A 217 2.03 -28.14 2.20
N GLU A 218 1.42 -27.29 3.02
CA GLU A 218 0.21 -27.66 3.76
C GLU A 218 -0.92 -28.18 2.87
N TYR A 219 -1.24 -27.47 1.79
CA TYR A 219 -2.33 -27.82 0.89
C TYR A 219 -2.00 -29.07 0.05
N LYS A 220 -0.74 -29.18 -0.38
CA LYS A 220 -0.15 -30.30 -1.10
C LYS A 220 -0.39 -31.62 -0.36
N ASP A 221 -0.11 -31.66 0.94
CA ASP A 221 -0.20 -32.89 1.73
C ASP A 221 -1.54 -33.09 2.47
N LYS A 222 -2.29 -32.00 2.77
CA LYS A 222 -3.63 -32.07 3.39
C LYS A 222 -4.78 -32.29 2.37
N THR A 223 -4.69 -31.81 1.12
CA THR A 223 -5.85 -31.77 0.19
C THR A 223 -5.60 -32.01 -1.31
N VAL A 224 -4.35 -32.12 -1.78
CA VAL A 224 -4.08 -32.37 -3.21
C VAL A 224 -3.73 -33.83 -3.46
N THR A 225 -4.39 -34.44 -4.43
CA THR A 225 -4.18 -35.84 -4.84
C THR A 225 -3.70 -35.93 -6.29
N LEU A 226 -2.87 -36.93 -6.59
CA LEU A 226 -2.39 -37.18 -7.96
C LEU A 226 -3.26 -38.25 -8.62
N GLU A 227 -4.22 -37.83 -9.45
CA GLU A 227 -5.28 -38.67 -10.00
C GLU A 227 -5.37 -38.63 -11.53
N TYR A 228 -5.98 -39.65 -12.12
CA TYR A 228 -6.29 -39.67 -13.56
C TYR A 228 -7.55 -38.84 -13.83
N PHE A 229 -7.50 -37.95 -14.82
CA PHE A 229 -8.67 -37.15 -15.18
C PHE A 229 -9.81 -38.05 -15.68
N PRO A 230 -11.02 -37.99 -15.09
CA PRO A 230 -12.05 -39.01 -15.31
C PRO A 230 -12.49 -39.09 -16.77
N TYR A 231 -12.56 -37.97 -17.49
CA TYR A 231 -13.06 -37.89 -18.86
C TYR A 231 -12.06 -38.26 -19.98
N PHE A 232 -10.81 -38.60 -19.64
CA PHE A 232 -9.80 -39.07 -20.60
C PHE A 232 -9.41 -40.54 -20.36
N ASN A 233 -8.79 -41.19 -21.35
CA ASN A 233 -8.16 -42.50 -21.15
C ASN A 233 -6.95 -42.41 -20.18
N LYS A 234 -6.61 -43.53 -19.54
CA LYS A 234 -5.77 -43.64 -18.33
C LYS A 234 -4.25 -43.39 -18.52
N ASN A 235 -3.88 -42.34 -19.27
CA ASN A 235 -2.49 -42.09 -19.67
C ASN A 235 -1.89 -40.80 -19.07
N ILE A 236 -2.68 -39.95 -18.40
CA ILE A 236 -2.23 -38.69 -17.80
C ILE A 236 -2.70 -38.62 -16.35
N GLN A 237 -1.74 -38.51 -15.43
CA GLN A 237 -1.98 -38.22 -14.01
C GLN A 237 -1.85 -36.71 -13.78
N MET A 238 -2.84 -36.10 -13.14
CA MET A 238 -2.97 -34.67 -12.89
C MET A 238 -3.00 -34.40 -11.38
N ALA A 239 -2.60 -33.19 -10.96
CA ALA A 239 -2.86 -32.75 -9.60
C ALA A 239 -4.33 -32.35 -9.46
N SER A 240 -5.03 -32.86 -8.45
CA SER A 240 -6.45 -32.60 -8.20
C SER A 240 -6.66 -32.06 -6.79
N ILE A 241 -7.45 -31.00 -6.65
CA ILE A 241 -7.90 -30.53 -5.34
C ILE A 241 -9.08 -31.41 -4.90
N HIS A 242 -8.97 -32.05 -3.74
CA HIS A 242 -9.96 -32.99 -3.24
C HIS A 242 -11.20 -32.25 -2.68
N PRO A 243 -12.42 -32.48 -3.21
CA PRO A 243 -13.55 -31.55 -3.05
C PRO A 243 -14.30 -31.62 -1.71
N CYS A 244 -13.78 -32.31 -0.69
CA CYS A 244 -14.47 -32.56 0.57
C CYS A 244 -14.84 -31.29 1.37
N LYS A 245 -13.95 -30.29 1.41
CA LYS A 245 -14.19 -29.00 2.09
C LYS A 245 -14.85 -27.94 1.20
N HIS A 246 -15.04 -28.20 -0.10
CA HIS A 246 -15.56 -27.18 -1.03
C HIS A 246 -16.97 -26.68 -0.65
N ALA A 247 -17.81 -27.57 -0.09
CA ALA A 247 -19.19 -27.24 0.28
C ALA A 247 -19.25 -26.28 1.49
N SER A 248 -18.55 -26.59 2.59
CA SER A 248 -18.52 -25.74 3.79
C SER A 248 -17.87 -24.38 3.53
N VAL A 249 -16.76 -24.35 2.79
CA VAL A 249 -16.09 -23.11 2.37
C VAL A 249 -17.01 -22.20 1.57
N MET A 250 -17.73 -22.78 0.60
CA MET A 250 -18.63 -21.99 -0.24
C MET A 250 -19.84 -21.48 0.53
N LYS A 251 -20.33 -22.22 1.54
CA LYS A 251 -21.33 -21.71 2.48
C LYS A 251 -20.81 -20.48 3.23
N ILE A 252 -19.63 -20.55 3.84
CA ILE A 252 -19.09 -19.43 4.63
C ILE A 252 -18.80 -18.21 3.74
N LEU A 253 -18.45 -18.40 2.47
CA LEU A 253 -18.34 -17.32 1.49
C LEU A 253 -19.70 -16.70 1.10
N LEU A 254 -20.78 -17.49 1.05
CA LEU A 254 -22.15 -16.98 0.87
C LEU A 254 -22.60 -16.17 2.08
N ASP A 255 -22.43 -16.71 3.29
CA ASP A 255 -22.83 -16.07 4.55
C ASP A 255 -22.12 -14.72 4.73
N ARG A 256 -20.81 -14.65 4.45
CA ARG A 256 -20.03 -13.39 4.44
C ARG A 256 -20.54 -12.40 3.38
N ALA A 257 -20.98 -12.85 2.22
CA ALA A 257 -21.46 -11.98 1.14
C ALA A 257 -22.88 -11.44 1.39
N ASP A 258 -23.80 -12.28 1.88
CA ASP A 258 -25.16 -11.87 2.22
C ASP A 258 -25.15 -10.93 3.45
N ALA A 259 -24.24 -11.13 4.42
CA ALA A 259 -23.98 -10.18 5.51
C ALA A 259 -23.48 -8.80 5.01
N ALA A 260 -22.54 -8.79 4.05
CA ALA A 260 -22.07 -7.55 3.43
C ALA A 260 -23.17 -6.81 2.66
N LEU A 261 -24.08 -7.53 1.99
CA LEU A 261 -25.28 -6.92 1.39
C LEU A 261 -26.24 -6.34 2.43
N LYS A 262 -26.46 -7.02 3.56
CA LYS A 262 -27.31 -6.52 4.64
C LYS A 262 -26.82 -5.16 5.14
N ILE A 263 -25.52 -5.01 5.42
CA ILE A 263 -24.89 -3.73 5.80
C ILE A 263 -25.10 -2.66 4.72
N ARG A 264 -24.95 -3.02 3.43
CA ARG A 264 -25.17 -2.08 2.32
C ARG A 264 -26.64 -1.63 2.19
N ARG A 265 -27.58 -2.53 2.46
CA ARG A 265 -29.03 -2.25 2.47
C ARG A 265 -29.45 -1.40 3.67
N GLU A 266 -28.87 -1.63 4.84
CA GLU A 266 -29.10 -0.77 6.02
C GLU A 266 -28.57 0.66 5.80
N LYS A 267 -27.43 0.82 5.11
CA LYS A 267 -26.93 2.14 4.68
C LYS A 267 -27.87 2.83 3.68
N LEU A 268 -28.48 2.10 2.74
CA LEU A 268 -29.48 2.63 1.81
C LEU A 268 -30.82 2.97 2.49
N ARG A 269 -31.27 2.16 3.45
CA ARG A 269 -32.53 2.38 4.20
C ARG A 269 -32.46 3.56 5.16
N LYS A 270 -31.26 3.97 5.60
CA LYS A 270 -30.99 5.21 6.35
C LYS A 270 -30.74 6.41 5.42
N GLY A 271 -31.38 6.44 4.25
CA GLY A 271 -31.01 7.30 3.13
C GLY A 271 -31.16 8.80 3.38
N VAL A 272 -30.07 9.55 3.18
CA VAL A 272 -30.11 10.99 2.92
C VAL A 272 -30.31 11.20 1.42
N ILE A 273 -31.35 11.93 1.04
CA ILE A 273 -31.59 12.28 -0.37
C ILE A 273 -30.68 13.47 -0.73
N ALA A 274 -29.61 13.19 -1.47
CA ALA A 274 -28.80 14.20 -2.16
C ALA A 274 -28.89 13.98 -3.68
N THR A 275 -29.88 14.62 -4.32
CA THR A 275 -30.11 14.49 -5.76
C THR A 275 -29.08 15.27 -6.58
N GLY A 276 -28.04 14.56 -7.01
CA GLY A 276 -27.46 14.75 -8.35
C GLY A 276 -26.32 15.77 -8.50
N VAL A 277 -25.10 15.23 -8.62
CA VAL A 277 -24.16 15.63 -9.67
C VAL A 277 -23.71 14.35 -10.39
N LYS A 278 -23.85 14.27 -11.72
CA LYS A 278 -23.33 13.15 -12.51
C LYS A 278 -21.80 13.18 -12.53
N ALA A 279 -21.15 12.03 -12.38
CA ALA A 279 -19.79 11.85 -12.89
C ALA A 279 -19.83 11.70 -14.43
N PRO A 280 -18.88 12.28 -15.19
CA PRO A 280 -18.86 12.15 -16.65
C PRO A 280 -18.31 10.78 -17.05
N GLY A 281 -18.99 10.04 -17.95
CA GLY A 281 -18.40 8.82 -18.51
C GLY A 281 -19.29 7.68 -19.02
N MET A 282 -20.54 7.90 -19.45
CA MET A 282 -21.23 7.07 -20.46
C MET A 282 -22.60 7.67 -20.80
N GLU A 283 -22.73 8.32 -21.96
CA GLU A 283 -24.02 8.78 -22.51
C GLU A 283 -23.85 8.87 -24.03
N GLY A 284 -24.76 8.23 -24.81
CA GLY A 284 -24.70 8.24 -26.28
C GLY A 284 -24.79 6.87 -26.99
N LEU A 285 -25.80 6.04 -26.70
CA LEU A 285 -26.29 5.01 -27.65
C LEU A 285 -27.69 4.43 -27.36
N VAL A 286 -28.64 5.24 -26.86
CA VAL A 286 -30.08 4.87 -26.84
C VAL A 286 -30.95 6.09 -27.15
N ASP A 287 -31.00 6.50 -28.42
CA ASP A 287 -31.99 7.50 -28.88
C ASP A 287 -32.18 7.44 -30.41
N ASP A 288 -32.49 6.24 -30.97
CA ASP A 288 -33.03 6.13 -32.34
C ASP A 288 -33.66 4.75 -32.67
N PHE A 289 -34.69 4.33 -31.92
CA PHE A 289 -35.64 3.28 -32.37
C PHE A 289 -37.02 3.53 -31.73
N GLY A 290 -37.97 4.08 -32.50
CA GLY A 290 -39.36 4.21 -32.01
C GLY A 290 -40.29 5.19 -32.73
N LYS A 291 -39.80 6.14 -33.54
CA LYS A 291 -40.68 7.06 -34.30
C LYS A 291 -41.12 6.50 -35.66
N ALA A 292 -42.10 5.60 -35.60
CA ALA A 292 -43.04 5.28 -36.67
C ALA A 292 -44.44 5.19 -36.03
N CYS A 293 -45.37 6.09 -36.35
CA CYS A 293 -46.33 5.96 -37.48
C CYS A 293 -47.29 4.76 -37.29
N ILE A 294 -48.63 4.90 -37.23
CA ILE A 294 -49.53 5.97 -37.71
C ILE A 294 -50.80 6.09 -36.82
N ASN A 295 -51.53 7.20 -36.97
CA ASN A 295 -52.84 7.55 -36.43
C ASN A 295 -53.86 6.39 -36.29
N GLU A 296 -54.72 6.49 -35.28
CA GLU A 296 -56.14 6.83 -35.50
C GLU A 296 -56.72 7.49 -34.23
N GLY A 297 -57.87 8.15 -34.33
CA GLY A 297 -58.52 8.81 -33.19
C GLY A 297 -59.92 9.30 -33.52
N ARG A 298 -60.76 9.52 -32.49
CA ARG A 298 -62.10 10.13 -32.53
C ARG A 298 -62.54 10.60 -31.14
N ASP A 299 -63.44 11.58 -31.13
CA ASP A 299 -64.65 11.79 -30.29
C ASP A 299 -64.71 11.07 -28.91
N GLY A 300 -65.15 11.68 -27.79
CA GLY A 300 -66.02 12.84 -27.59
C GLY A 300 -66.28 13.07 -26.07
N PRO A 301 -67.20 13.98 -25.65
CA PRO A 301 -66.97 14.76 -24.42
C PRO A 301 -68.00 14.65 -23.27
N ALA A 302 -67.64 15.32 -22.16
CA ALA A 302 -68.50 15.82 -21.05
C ALA A 302 -69.02 14.77 -20.04
N LEU A 303 -69.48 15.09 -18.81
CA LEU A 303 -69.68 16.35 -18.05
C LEU A 303 -68.94 16.22 -16.69
N ASP A 304 -68.36 17.24 -16.05
CA ASP A 304 -68.96 18.35 -15.26
C ASP A 304 -70.06 17.96 -14.26
N ASP A 305 -69.73 17.95 -12.95
CA ASP A 305 -70.49 18.67 -11.90
C ASP A 305 -69.63 18.81 -10.61
N SER A 306 -70.19 19.33 -9.51
CA SER A 306 -69.47 20.28 -8.64
C SER A 306 -69.76 20.24 -7.12
N LYS A 307 -68.82 20.85 -6.35
CA LYS A 307 -68.94 21.40 -4.97
C LYS A 307 -68.99 20.49 -3.71
N ALA A 308 -67.87 20.53 -2.97
CA ALA A 308 -67.68 21.15 -1.63
C ALA A 308 -68.27 20.55 -0.32
N ASP A 309 -67.49 20.80 0.75
CA ASP A 309 -67.76 20.77 2.21
C ASP A 309 -68.12 19.44 2.92
N GLY A 310 -67.58 19.24 4.15
CA GLY A 310 -68.02 18.13 5.04
C GLY A 310 -66.99 17.55 6.05
N ASN A 311 -66.43 18.37 6.95
CA ASN A 311 -65.51 17.96 8.03
C ASN A 311 -66.02 16.83 8.97
N GLY A 312 -65.21 15.80 9.27
CA GLY A 312 -65.50 14.76 10.28
C GLY A 312 -64.30 13.84 10.59
N ASN A 313 -64.12 13.47 11.87
CA ASN A 313 -62.91 12.83 12.42
C ASN A 313 -62.90 11.28 12.41
N ASP A 314 -61.68 10.74 12.45
CA ASP A 314 -61.21 9.50 13.10
C ASP A 314 -62.01 8.19 13.00
N GLU A 315 -61.42 7.20 12.31
CA GLU A 315 -61.22 5.86 12.92
C GLU A 315 -59.96 5.17 12.35
N TRP A 316 -59.42 4.18 13.06
CA TRP A 316 -58.12 3.56 12.75
C TRP A 316 -58.27 2.23 12.02
N GLU A 317 -57.62 2.07 10.86
CA GLU A 317 -57.14 0.76 10.40
C GLU A 317 -55.65 0.84 10.02
N VAL A 318 -54.91 -0.22 10.38
CA VAL A 318 -53.47 -0.37 10.18
C VAL A 318 -53.23 -1.78 9.62
N LEU A 319 -52.21 -1.91 8.77
CA LEU A 319 -51.87 -3.13 8.00
C LEU A 319 -52.80 -3.30 6.76
N GLN A 320 -52.39 -3.96 5.67
CA GLN A 320 -51.20 -4.82 5.48
C GLN A 320 -50.29 -4.39 4.33
N HIS A 321 -48.98 -4.54 4.57
CA HIS A 321 -47.91 -4.41 3.57
C HIS A 321 -47.58 -5.82 3.05
N GLU A 322 -48.10 -6.22 1.89
CA GLU A 322 -47.55 -7.32 1.08
C GLU A 322 -47.64 -6.98 -0.41
N GLY A 323 -46.65 -7.39 -1.22
CA GLY A 323 -46.69 -7.15 -2.68
C GLY A 323 -45.35 -6.92 -3.40
N ILE A 324 -44.22 -6.74 -2.69
CA ILE A 324 -42.89 -6.67 -3.32
C ILE A 324 -42.14 -7.97 -3.04
N GLN A 325 -42.14 -8.89 -4.00
CA GLN A 325 -41.51 -10.21 -3.85
C GLN A 325 -40.07 -10.26 -4.36
N ASN A 326 -39.13 -10.31 -3.41
CA ASN A 326 -37.86 -11.05 -3.45
C ASN A 326 -36.93 -10.93 -4.68
N GLU A 327 -36.09 -9.89 -4.69
CA GLU A 327 -34.69 -10.03 -5.14
C GLU A 327 -33.75 -9.79 -3.94
N GLU A 328 -33.40 -10.86 -3.20
CA GLU A 328 -32.59 -10.81 -1.98
C GLU A 328 -31.40 -11.79 -2.00
N VAL A 329 -30.40 -11.52 -2.84
CA VAL A 329 -29.23 -12.40 -3.03
C VAL A 329 -27.95 -11.60 -3.30
N ALA A 330 -26.85 -11.88 -2.58
CA ALA A 330 -25.52 -11.30 -2.87
C ALA A 330 -24.78 -12.03 -4.00
N ILE A 331 -24.85 -13.36 -4.01
CA ILE A 331 -24.19 -14.22 -5.01
C ILE A 331 -25.24 -15.16 -5.60
N ARG A 332 -25.52 -15.01 -6.90
CA ARG A 332 -26.37 -15.92 -7.66
C ARG A 332 -25.61 -17.19 -8.05
N VAL A 333 -26.34 -18.28 -8.34
CA VAL A 333 -25.73 -19.57 -8.64
C VAL A 333 -24.90 -19.56 -9.94
N ASP A 334 -25.27 -18.75 -10.94
CA ASP A 334 -24.48 -18.57 -12.15
C ASP A 334 -23.08 -17.97 -11.87
N GLN A 335 -22.96 -17.15 -10.82
CA GLN A 335 -21.68 -16.51 -10.47
C GLN A 335 -20.74 -17.44 -9.68
N TYR A 336 -21.22 -18.62 -9.27
CA TYR A 336 -20.55 -19.53 -8.34
C TYR A 336 -19.12 -19.91 -8.73
N LEU A 337 -18.88 -20.34 -9.97
CA LEU A 337 -17.53 -20.77 -10.40
C LEU A 337 -16.50 -19.62 -10.39
N VAL A 338 -16.96 -18.38 -10.58
CA VAL A 338 -16.10 -17.19 -10.48
C VAL A 338 -15.67 -16.93 -9.03
N VAL A 339 -16.56 -17.19 -8.07
CA VAL A 339 -16.26 -17.08 -6.63
C VAL A 339 -15.37 -18.24 -6.19
N PHE A 340 -15.63 -19.47 -6.66
CA PHE A 340 -14.83 -20.67 -6.37
C PHE A 340 -13.38 -20.56 -6.87
N LEU A 341 -13.15 -20.03 -8.08
CA LEU A 341 -11.80 -19.90 -8.64
C LEU A 341 -10.95 -18.83 -7.96
N LYS A 342 -11.57 -17.80 -7.35
CA LYS A 342 -10.87 -16.65 -6.76
C LYS A 342 -9.94 -17.03 -5.59
N PRO A 343 -10.33 -17.82 -4.57
CA PRO A 343 -9.40 -18.34 -3.57
C PRO A 343 -8.51 -19.46 -4.13
N SER A 344 -9.06 -20.39 -4.92
CA SER A 344 -8.34 -21.59 -5.37
C SER A 344 -7.19 -21.33 -6.37
N LEU A 345 -7.12 -20.15 -6.99
CA LEU A 345 -6.07 -19.77 -7.94
C LEU A 345 -5.19 -18.59 -7.47
N ALA A 346 -5.17 -18.27 -6.17
CA ALA A 346 -4.58 -17.03 -5.63
C ALA A 346 -3.09 -16.76 -5.95
N ARG A 347 -2.32 -17.73 -6.50
CA ARG A 347 -0.93 -17.55 -6.97
C ARG A 347 -0.72 -17.75 -8.48
N ILE A 348 -1.76 -18.07 -9.26
CA ILE A 348 -1.72 -18.29 -10.71
C ILE A 348 -2.41 -17.12 -11.44
N LYS A 349 -1.65 -16.32 -12.22
CA LYS A 349 -2.20 -15.13 -12.89
C LYS A 349 -2.82 -15.49 -14.25
N MET A 350 -4.11 -15.25 -14.41
CA MET A 350 -4.70 -15.11 -15.75
C MET A 350 -4.32 -13.74 -16.33
N SER A 351 -3.60 -13.74 -17.46
CA SER A 351 -3.15 -12.53 -18.14
C SER A 351 -4.20 -12.01 -19.12
N TYR A 352 -4.72 -10.81 -18.87
CA TYR A 352 -5.50 -10.03 -19.84
C TYR A 352 -4.54 -9.17 -20.68
N ILE A 353 -4.61 -9.28 -22.01
CA ILE A 353 -3.79 -8.50 -22.95
C ILE A 353 -4.70 -7.80 -23.94
N LEU A 354 -4.83 -6.47 -23.84
CA LEU A 354 -5.51 -5.62 -24.84
C LEU A 354 -4.82 -4.24 -24.95
N ARG A 355 -4.42 -3.91 -26.18
CA ARG A 355 -3.93 -2.61 -26.71
C ARG A 355 -3.88 -2.73 -28.25
N PRO A 356 -3.83 -1.64 -29.05
CA PRO A 356 -4.61 -0.39 -28.93
C PRO A 356 -5.05 0.19 -30.31
N ALA A 357 -6.09 1.05 -30.36
CA ALA A 357 -6.42 1.96 -31.48
C ALA A 357 -7.64 2.83 -31.12
N SER A 358 -7.93 4.00 -31.71
CA SER A 358 -7.13 5.05 -32.39
C SER A 358 -8.02 6.31 -32.61
N GLN A 359 -7.57 7.30 -33.42
CA GLN A 359 -8.23 8.57 -33.78
C GLN A 359 -8.25 9.67 -32.68
N ILE A 360 -7.87 10.94 -32.84
CA ILE A 360 -7.59 11.91 -33.94
C ILE A 360 -8.70 12.97 -34.17
N MET A 361 -8.37 14.22 -33.79
CA MET A 361 -8.86 15.53 -34.27
C MET A 361 -10.37 15.84 -34.31
N SER A 362 -10.74 16.97 -33.66
CA SER A 362 -11.32 18.13 -34.36
C SER A 362 -11.26 19.41 -33.51
N PHE A 363 -11.11 20.57 -34.17
CA PHE A 363 -11.14 21.91 -33.56
C PHE A 363 -12.57 22.47 -33.48
N SER A 364 -12.82 23.38 -32.54
CA SER A 364 -13.74 24.50 -32.77
C SER A 364 -13.39 25.70 -31.87
N LEU A 365 -13.64 26.92 -32.36
CA LEU A 365 -13.44 28.18 -31.60
C LEU A 365 -14.79 28.74 -31.13
N ALA A 366 -14.87 29.17 -29.86
CA ALA A 366 -15.70 30.29 -29.39
C ALA A 366 -15.52 30.50 -27.87
N ARG A 367 -15.73 31.69 -27.28
CA ARG A 367 -15.50 33.09 -27.74
C ARG A 367 -15.54 33.96 -26.47
N SER A 368 -14.66 34.96 -26.35
CA SER A 368 -14.56 35.81 -25.15
C SER A 368 -15.66 36.89 -25.06
N ILE A 369 -16.23 37.07 -23.86
CA ILE A 369 -17.01 38.24 -23.44
C ILE A 369 -16.62 38.59 -21.98
N PRO A 370 -16.37 39.86 -21.61
CA PRO A 370 -15.75 40.23 -20.33
C PRO A 370 -16.75 40.63 -19.23
N ILE A 371 -16.30 40.57 -17.96
CA ILE A 371 -16.98 41.16 -16.79
C ILE A 371 -16.06 42.20 -16.10
N ARG A 372 -16.68 43.12 -15.37
CA ARG A 372 -16.23 44.51 -15.13
C ARG A 372 -15.39 44.68 -13.85
N ARG A 373 -14.48 45.67 -13.86
CA ARG A 373 -13.74 46.13 -12.66
C ARG A 373 -14.65 46.85 -11.66
N ILE A 374 -14.36 46.69 -10.37
CA ILE A 374 -14.87 47.49 -9.23
C ILE A 374 -13.62 47.92 -8.40
N PRO A 375 -13.58 49.13 -7.80
CA PRO A 375 -12.30 49.81 -7.50
C PRO A 375 -11.62 49.40 -6.18
N ARG A 376 -10.32 49.71 -6.10
CA ARG A 376 -9.49 49.57 -4.88
C ARG A 376 -9.88 50.60 -3.82
N VAL A 377 -9.97 50.17 -2.56
CA VAL A 377 -9.84 51.04 -1.38
C VAL A 377 -8.36 51.10 -0.97
N SER A 378 -7.89 52.26 -0.52
CA SER A 378 -6.48 52.53 -0.21
C SER A 378 -6.27 52.73 1.29
N SER A 379 -5.83 51.68 1.99
CA SER A 379 -5.28 51.79 3.34
C SER A 379 -3.77 52.02 3.28
N LYS A 380 -3.32 53.19 3.73
CA LYS A 380 -1.88 53.48 3.87
C LYS A 380 -1.36 52.85 5.16
N ILE A 381 -0.48 51.86 5.04
CA ILE A 381 0.36 51.38 6.14
C ILE A 381 1.79 51.87 5.86
N ALA A 382 2.42 52.50 6.85
CA ALA A 382 3.79 53.01 6.71
C ALA A 382 4.79 51.85 6.78
N ILE A 383 5.67 51.74 5.79
CA ILE A 383 6.75 50.75 5.75
C ILE A 383 8.02 51.41 6.29
N SER A 384 8.35 51.11 7.55
CA SER A 384 9.63 51.49 8.16
C SER A 384 10.71 50.49 7.71
N PRO A 385 11.81 50.92 7.05
CA PRO A 385 12.87 50.01 6.65
C PRO A 385 13.73 49.65 7.88
N GLN A 386 13.40 48.52 8.53
CA GLN A 386 14.26 47.95 9.59
C GLN A 386 15.52 47.34 8.97
N TYR A 387 16.59 48.13 8.91
CA TYR A 387 17.95 47.60 8.72
C TYR A 387 18.33 46.75 9.94
N ARG A 388 18.41 45.44 9.76
CA ARG A 388 18.83 44.50 10.81
C ARG A 388 20.35 44.56 10.95
N SER A 389 20.85 45.28 11.95
CA SER A 389 22.28 45.28 12.31
C SER A 389 22.69 43.91 12.84
N TYR A 390 23.88 43.44 12.48
CA TYR A 390 24.44 42.19 12.97
C TYR A 390 24.55 42.18 14.50
N ALA A 391 24.09 41.09 15.13
CA ALA A 391 24.23 40.84 16.55
C ALA A 391 25.62 40.25 16.88
N LYS A 392 25.98 40.22 18.17
CA LYS A 392 27.23 39.61 18.66
C LYS A 392 27.04 38.11 18.90
N GLU A 393 28.14 37.36 18.88
CA GLU A 393 28.18 35.91 19.08
C GLU A 393 28.01 35.53 20.56
N SER A 394 26.78 35.63 21.09
CA SER A 394 26.47 35.21 22.47
C SER A 394 25.02 34.73 22.61
N GLY A 395 24.67 33.65 21.89
CA GLY A 395 23.32 33.08 21.90
C GLY A 395 23.06 31.91 20.94
N VAL A 396 23.93 31.68 19.96
CA VAL A 396 23.89 30.48 19.11
C VAL A 396 24.29 29.25 19.93
N LYS A 397 23.54 28.16 19.81
CA LYS A 397 23.90 26.82 20.33
C LYS A 397 23.91 25.81 19.20
N GLU A 398 24.67 24.74 19.36
CA GLU A 398 24.65 23.59 18.47
C GLU A 398 23.59 22.57 18.91
N TYR A 399 22.83 22.05 17.95
CA TYR A 399 21.82 21.00 18.13
C TYR A 399 21.94 19.98 16.99
N THR A 400 21.74 18.69 17.26
CA THR A 400 21.49 17.74 16.16
C THR A 400 20.05 17.89 15.66
N VAL A 401 19.80 17.47 14.41
CA VAL A 401 18.41 17.45 13.87
C VAL A 401 17.51 16.54 14.71
N ARG A 402 18.03 15.42 15.24
CA ARG A 402 17.31 14.54 16.17
C ARG A 402 16.87 15.28 17.43
N ASP A 403 17.76 16.02 18.07
CA ASP A 403 17.47 16.72 19.33
C ASP A 403 16.45 17.84 19.11
N ALA A 404 16.55 18.57 17.99
CA ALA A 404 15.60 19.60 17.61
C ALA A 404 14.18 19.05 17.33
N LEU A 405 14.07 17.81 16.82
CA LEU A 405 12.79 17.09 16.67
C LEU A 405 12.27 16.59 18.03
N ASN A 406 13.14 16.09 18.91
CA ASN A 406 12.77 15.66 20.26
C ASN A 406 12.24 16.83 21.11
N GLU A 407 12.93 17.97 21.06
CA GLU A 407 12.56 19.22 21.74
C GLU A 407 11.20 19.72 21.23
N ALA A 408 10.98 19.74 19.91
CA ALA A 408 9.69 20.06 19.30
C ALA A 408 8.54 19.14 19.79
N LEU A 409 8.76 17.82 19.83
CA LEU A 409 7.76 16.87 20.32
C LEU A 409 7.46 17.09 21.81
N ALA A 410 8.49 17.29 22.64
CA ALA A 410 8.34 17.55 24.06
C ALA A 410 7.54 18.83 24.34
N GLU A 411 7.87 19.92 23.64
CA GLU A 411 7.18 21.21 23.78
C GLU A 411 5.69 21.12 23.44
N GLU A 412 5.31 20.49 22.32
CA GLU A 412 3.89 20.36 21.95
C GLU A 412 3.13 19.35 22.82
N LEU A 413 3.80 18.27 23.30
CA LEU A 413 3.23 17.33 24.27
C LEU A 413 2.97 17.98 25.63
N GLU A 414 3.79 18.95 26.04
CA GLU A 414 3.64 19.67 27.30
C GLU A 414 2.65 20.84 27.18
N GLN A 415 2.64 21.55 26.05
CA GLN A 415 1.71 22.66 25.79
C GLN A 415 0.25 22.20 25.53
N ASN A 416 0.02 21.00 24.98
CA ASN A 416 -1.33 20.55 24.62
C ASN A 416 -1.63 19.09 25.02
N PRO A 417 -2.57 18.82 25.95
CA PRO A 417 -2.91 17.47 26.41
C PRO A 417 -3.59 16.59 25.35
N ASN A 418 -4.09 17.17 24.24
CA ASN A 418 -4.71 16.43 23.14
C ASN A 418 -3.69 15.88 22.13
N VAL A 419 -2.43 16.34 22.18
CA VAL A 419 -1.33 15.82 21.36
C VAL A 419 -0.88 14.48 21.93
N PHE A 420 -0.59 13.49 21.08
CA PHE A 420 0.04 12.23 21.51
C PHE A 420 0.87 11.64 20.37
N VAL A 421 1.93 10.91 20.70
CA VAL A 421 2.80 10.20 19.75
C VAL A 421 2.35 8.74 19.65
N LEU A 422 2.22 8.22 18.43
CA LEU A 422 1.89 6.80 18.19
C LEU A 422 2.62 6.25 16.95
N GLY A 423 3.16 5.05 17.12
CA GLY A 423 3.78 4.14 16.14
C GLY A 423 4.26 2.91 16.92
N GLU A 424 4.81 1.86 16.30
CA GLU A 424 5.58 0.86 17.07
C GLU A 424 6.81 1.56 17.71
N GLU A 425 7.52 0.99 18.70
CA GLU A 425 8.79 1.48 19.32
C GLU A 425 8.96 2.96 19.77
N VAL A 426 8.00 3.85 19.54
CA VAL A 426 8.04 5.27 19.96
C VAL A 426 8.26 5.45 21.45
N ALA A 427 7.82 4.49 22.28
CA ALA A 427 7.81 4.58 23.72
C ALA A 427 8.99 3.85 24.37
N GLN A 428 8.86 2.55 24.67
CA GLN A 428 9.85 1.88 25.54
C GLN A 428 11.23 1.77 24.87
N TYR A 429 11.27 1.59 23.55
CA TYR A 429 12.53 1.58 22.78
C TYR A 429 13.11 2.98 22.51
N ASN A 430 12.48 4.03 23.06
CA ASN A 430 12.88 5.42 22.93
C ASN A 430 12.87 5.94 21.47
N GLY A 431 12.09 5.30 20.59
CA GLY A 431 12.09 5.49 19.13
C GLY A 431 13.30 4.84 18.47
N ALA A 432 13.13 4.23 17.32
CA ALA A 432 14.14 3.49 16.57
C ALA A 432 15.40 4.35 16.30
N TYR A 433 15.28 5.46 15.55
CA TYR A 433 16.35 6.48 15.40
C TYR A 433 16.56 7.39 16.63
N LYS A 434 15.92 7.09 17.76
CA LYS A 434 16.02 7.82 19.04
C LYS A 434 15.49 9.26 19.04
N VAL A 435 14.57 9.58 18.12
CA VAL A 435 13.89 10.90 18.05
C VAL A 435 12.88 11.09 19.19
N THR A 436 12.23 10.04 19.67
CA THR A 436 11.24 10.10 20.79
C THR A 436 11.85 9.78 22.16
N LYS A 437 13.18 9.79 22.26
CA LYS A 437 13.93 9.46 23.48
C LYS A 437 13.46 10.28 24.69
N GLY A 438 13.23 9.62 25.82
CA GLY A 438 12.77 10.24 27.07
C GLY A 438 11.34 10.78 27.08
N LEU A 439 10.59 10.69 25.97
CA LEU A 439 9.21 11.20 25.92
C LEU A 439 8.26 10.27 26.69
N TRP A 440 8.43 8.95 26.60
CA TRP A 440 7.60 8.01 27.35
C TRP A 440 7.85 8.12 28.87
N ASP A 441 9.11 8.21 29.30
CA ASP A 441 9.46 8.42 30.72
C ASP A 441 8.86 9.70 31.31
N ARG A 442 8.64 10.74 30.47
CA ARG A 442 8.03 12.02 30.86
C ARG A 442 6.50 12.03 30.83
N PHE A 443 5.88 11.40 29.82
CA PHE A 443 4.47 11.59 29.50
C PHE A 443 3.60 10.31 29.59
N GLY A 444 4.22 9.14 29.68
CA GLY A 444 3.60 7.84 29.94
C GLY A 444 2.75 7.25 28.82
N ASP A 445 2.22 6.04 29.06
CA ASP A 445 1.51 5.17 28.11
C ASP A 445 0.30 5.83 27.41
N LYS A 446 -0.26 6.91 27.97
CA LYS A 446 -1.40 7.62 27.38
C LYS A 446 -0.98 8.65 26.32
N ARG A 447 0.30 9.06 26.31
CA ARG A 447 0.82 10.17 25.49
C ARG A 447 1.87 9.74 24.49
N VAL A 448 2.56 8.62 24.74
CA VAL A 448 3.51 8.00 23.82
C VAL A 448 3.19 6.50 23.80
N ILE A 449 2.70 6.00 22.66
CA ILE A 449 2.01 4.71 22.54
C ILE A 449 2.72 3.83 21.51
N ASP A 450 3.31 2.73 21.97
CA ASP A 450 3.79 1.65 21.08
C ASP A 450 2.59 0.91 20.45
N SER A 451 2.57 0.78 19.11
CA SER A 451 1.62 -0.06 18.37
C SER A 451 2.22 -1.41 17.92
N PRO A 452 1.41 -2.34 17.38
CA PRO A 452 1.89 -3.50 16.61
C PRO A 452 2.05 -3.14 15.12
N ILE A 453 2.92 -3.86 14.41
CA ILE A 453 3.30 -3.69 12.98
C ILE A 453 2.08 -3.77 12.04
N THR A 454 1.24 -2.72 11.99
CA THR A 454 -0.13 -2.75 11.45
C THR A 454 -0.64 -1.39 10.95
N GLU A 455 0.13 -0.71 10.11
CA GLU A 455 -0.02 0.74 9.83
C GLU A 455 -1.35 1.15 9.21
N SER A 456 -1.92 0.36 8.31
CA SER A 456 -3.26 0.65 7.76
C SER A 456 -4.33 0.65 8.87
N GLY A 457 -4.09 -0.11 9.94
CA GLY A 457 -4.82 -0.11 11.20
C GLY A 457 -4.50 1.12 12.06
N PHE A 458 -3.25 1.31 12.51
CA PHE A 458 -2.96 2.39 13.47
C PHE A 458 -3.03 3.79 12.85
N CYS A 459 -2.73 3.94 11.55
CA CYS A 459 -2.98 5.19 10.81
C CYS A 459 -4.48 5.44 10.66
N GLY A 460 -5.28 4.39 10.48
CA GLY A 460 -6.75 4.49 10.55
C GLY A 460 -7.26 4.89 11.94
N LEU A 461 -6.64 4.37 13.00
CA LEU A 461 -6.94 4.70 14.39
C LEU A 461 -6.58 6.16 14.71
N THR A 462 -5.40 6.64 14.32
CA THR A 462 -4.98 8.03 14.55
C THR A 462 -5.76 9.01 13.68
N VAL A 463 -6.06 8.69 12.42
CA VAL A 463 -7.01 9.50 11.63
C VAL A 463 -8.39 9.52 12.30
N GLY A 464 -8.88 8.40 12.84
CA GLY A 464 -10.11 8.37 13.64
C GLY A 464 -10.05 9.26 14.88
N ALA A 465 -8.94 9.25 15.61
CA ALA A 465 -8.71 10.11 16.78
C ALA A 465 -8.63 11.61 16.43
N ALA A 466 -7.99 11.95 15.31
CA ALA A 466 -7.94 13.30 14.76
C ALA A 466 -9.33 13.82 14.37
N LEU A 467 -10.14 12.97 13.73
CA LEU A 467 -11.53 13.29 13.39
C LEU A 467 -12.42 13.43 14.64
N ALA A 468 -12.11 12.70 15.71
CA ALA A 468 -12.73 12.83 17.03
C ALA A 468 -12.25 14.05 17.85
N GLY A 469 -11.27 14.82 17.37
CA GLY A 469 -10.80 16.08 17.98
C GLY A 469 -9.50 16.00 18.78
N LEU A 470 -8.77 14.88 18.75
CA LEU A 470 -7.40 14.80 19.26
C LEU A 470 -6.38 15.30 18.21
N GLN A 471 -5.09 15.36 18.57
CA GLN A 471 -4.01 15.86 17.72
C GLN A 471 -2.84 14.84 17.61
N PRO A 472 -3.07 13.67 17.00
CA PRO A 472 -2.05 12.63 16.88
C PRO A 472 -0.83 13.06 16.04
N VAL A 473 0.34 12.69 16.55
CA VAL A 473 1.62 12.74 15.86
C VAL A 473 2.04 11.30 15.58
N VAL A 474 1.87 10.90 14.33
CA VAL A 474 2.16 9.55 13.86
C VAL A 474 3.65 9.45 13.54
N SER A 475 4.33 8.53 14.20
CA SER A 475 5.77 8.28 14.01
C SER A 475 6.00 7.14 13.04
N LEU A 476 6.99 7.32 12.15
CA LEU A 476 7.49 6.36 11.19
C LEU A 476 9.02 6.44 11.26
N SER A 477 9.76 5.37 11.60
CA SER A 477 11.24 5.45 11.83
C SER A 477 11.91 4.07 11.96
N LEU A 478 13.17 3.93 11.53
CA LEU A 478 13.87 2.67 11.25
C LEU A 478 14.93 2.40 12.33
N THR A 479 15.27 1.13 12.55
CA THR A 479 16.66 0.77 12.87
C THR A 479 17.05 -0.52 12.17
N GLN A 480 18.26 -0.54 11.62
CA GLN A 480 18.95 -1.75 11.22
C GLN A 480 20.13 -1.98 12.19
N ALA A 481 20.36 -3.23 12.61
CA ALA A 481 21.35 -3.55 13.65
C ALA A 481 22.40 -4.56 13.15
N VAL A 482 23.66 -4.23 13.41
CA VAL A 482 24.89 -4.99 13.15
C VAL A 482 25.91 -4.49 14.20
N GLU A 483 26.65 -5.29 14.97
CA GLU A 483 26.52 -6.70 15.42
C GLU A 483 25.87 -6.76 16.85
N HIS A 484 25.56 -7.88 17.53
CA HIS A 484 26.05 -9.27 17.55
C HIS A 484 24.92 -10.31 17.77
N MET A 485 25.31 -11.59 17.86
CA MET A 485 24.47 -12.78 17.69
C MET A 485 23.56 -13.15 18.87
N THR A 486 22.43 -13.82 18.57
CA THR A 486 21.57 -14.61 19.49
C THR A 486 20.75 -13.86 20.56
N ASN A 487 19.63 -13.27 20.15
CA ASN A 487 18.30 -13.54 20.73
C ASN A 487 17.19 -12.92 19.86
N PHE A 488 16.11 -13.66 19.60
CA PHE A 488 15.18 -13.39 18.49
C PHE A 488 13.81 -12.87 18.98
N ILE A 489 13.68 -11.55 19.14
CA ILE A 489 12.39 -10.88 19.38
C ILE A 489 12.28 -9.67 18.45
N MET A 490 11.19 -9.60 17.68
CA MET A 490 10.95 -8.59 16.64
C MET A 490 10.53 -7.21 17.19
N LYS A 491 10.62 -6.20 16.31
CA LYS A 491 10.85 -4.79 16.64
C LYS A 491 10.34 -3.82 15.56
N CYS A 492 10.50 -2.53 15.87
CA CYS A 492 10.50 -1.33 15.01
C CYS A 492 9.21 -0.57 14.70
N GLU A 493 9.28 0.74 14.99
CA GLU A 493 8.52 1.86 14.39
C GLU A 493 8.33 1.60 12.89
N PHE A 494 7.19 1.95 12.31
CA PHE A 494 6.93 1.71 10.89
C PHE A 494 7.96 2.40 9.99
N MET A 495 8.82 1.63 9.35
CA MET A 495 10.25 1.93 9.46
C MET A 495 10.73 3.16 8.64
N THR A 496 10.01 3.55 7.59
CA THR A 496 10.26 4.81 6.83
C THR A 496 8.99 5.24 6.09
N PHE A 497 9.01 6.39 5.40
CA PHE A 497 7.97 6.72 4.41
C PHE A 497 7.81 5.70 3.26
N ASN A 498 8.76 4.78 3.04
CA ASN A 498 8.55 3.64 2.13
C ASN A 498 7.36 2.79 2.57
N PHE A 499 7.22 2.62 3.87
CA PHE A 499 6.23 1.73 4.45
C PHE A 499 4.88 2.43 4.61
N ALA A 500 4.85 3.76 4.69
CA ALA A 500 3.64 4.56 4.57
C ALA A 500 2.80 4.26 3.30
N MET A 501 3.36 3.59 2.28
CA MET A 501 2.59 2.98 1.19
C MET A 501 1.48 2.02 1.66
N GLN A 502 1.63 1.26 2.76
CA GLN A 502 0.53 0.41 3.28
C GLN A 502 -0.63 1.24 3.87
N ALA A 503 -0.33 2.44 4.36
CA ALA A 503 -1.26 3.35 5.02
C ALA A 503 -1.72 4.52 4.13
N ILE A 504 -1.26 4.60 2.87
CA ILE A 504 -1.48 5.76 1.99
C ILE A 504 -2.96 6.04 1.72
N ASP A 505 -3.82 5.01 1.77
CA ASP A 505 -5.27 5.18 1.69
C ASP A 505 -5.84 5.99 2.87
N GLN A 506 -5.34 5.74 4.09
CA GLN A 506 -5.74 6.53 5.27
C GLN A 506 -5.23 7.98 5.17
N ILE A 507 -3.97 8.16 4.77
CA ILE A 507 -3.36 9.50 4.60
C ILE A 507 -4.10 10.31 3.52
N VAL A 508 -4.44 9.70 2.39
CA VAL A 508 -4.97 10.40 1.21
C VAL A 508 -6.50 10.45 1.14
N ASN A 509 -7.21 9.37 1.48
CA ASN A 509 -8.66 9.29 1.37
C ASN A 509 -9.36 9.59 2.70
N SER A 510 -8.89 9.03 3.81
CA SER A 510 -9.50 9.24 5.13
C SER A 510 -9.12 10.58 5.78
N ALA A 511 -7.88 11.05 5.62
CA ALA A 511 -7.41 12.31 6.18
C ALA A 511 -7.53 13.47 5.16
N ALA A 512 -6.66 13.53 4.14
CA ALA A 512 -6.47 14.72 3.29
C ALA A 512 -7.77 15.27 2.67
N LYS A 513 -8.64 14.37 2.19
CA LYS A 513 -9.86 14.76 1.46
C LYS A 513 -11.05 15.06 2.37
N THR A 514 -11.04 14.63 3.63
CA THR A 514 -12.23 14.66 4.49
C THR A 514 -12.70 16.07 4.82
N HIS A 515 -11.79 17.03 4.99
CA HIS A 515 -12.19 18.43 5.21
C HIS A 515 -12.92 19.03 4.00
N TYR A 516 -12.50 18.67 2.77
CA TYR A 516 -13.20 19.08 1.55
C TYR A 516 -14.53 18.33 1.36
N MET A 517 -14.53 16.99 1.52
CA MET A 517 -15.73 16.15 1.32
C MET A 517 -16.84 16.42 2.35
N SER A 518 -16.49 16.89 3.55
CA SER A 518 -17.44 17.32 4.59
C SER A 518 -17.92 18.77 4.43
N GLY A 519 -17.51 19.48 3.37
CA GLY A 519 -17.89 20.89 3.17
C GLY A 519 -17.26 21.85 4.18
N GLY A 520 -16.10 21.51 4.74
CA GLY A 520 -15.41 22.28 5.77
C GLY A 520 -15.85 21.99 7.22
N ILE A 521 -16.78 21.05 7.42
CA ILE A 521 -17.31 20.73 8.77
C ILE A 521 -16.30 19.94 9.61
N GLN A 522 -15.61 18.97 9.00
CA GLN A 522 -14.75 18.04 9.72
C GLN A 522 -13.26 18.34 9.45
N PRO A 523 -12.52 18.98 10.38
CA PRO A 523 -11.07 19.07 10.31
C PRO A 523 -10.43 17.70 10.62
N CYS A 524 -9.13 17.59 10.33
CA CYS A 524 -8.32 16.41 10.65
C CYS A 524 -6.91 16.91 10.98
N ASN A 525 -6.69 17.33 12.23
CA ASN A 525 -5.36 17.66 12.74
C ASN A 525 -4.61 16.34 12.96
N ILE A 526 -3.62 16.06 12.10
CA ILE A 526 -2.76 14.90 12.22
C ILE A 526 -1.43 15.19 11.55
N THR A 527 -0.34 14.90 12.24
CA THR A 527 1.01 14.98 11.68
C THR A 527 1.52 13.57 11.41
N PHE A 528 1.88 13.28 10.16
CA PHE A 528 2.63 12.08 9.79
C PHE A 528 4.10 12.47 9.65
N ARG A 529 4.98 11.97 10.51
CA ARG A 529 6.42 12.31 10.51
C ARG A 529 7.31 11.08 10.42
N GLY A 530 8.49 11.26 9.83
CA GLY A 530 9.47 10.19 9.69
C GLY A 530 10.48 10.41 8.57
N PRO A 531 11.49 9.53 8.44
CA PRO A 531 12.52 9.66 7.43
C PRO A 531 12.03 9.20 6.06
N ASN A 532 12.52 9.91 5.06
CA ASN A 532 12.14 9.85 3.66
C ASN A 532 13.39 9.94 2.76
N GLY A 533 13.32 9.34 1.58
CA GLY A 533 14.47 9.23 0.69
C GLY A 533 15.43 8.15 1.15
N PHE A 534 16.72 8.32 0.85
CA PHE A 534 17.73 7.27 1.02
C PHE A 534 18.53 7.36 2.32
N ALA A 535 19.04 6.20 2.70
CA ALA A 535 20.07 5.99 3.72
C ALA A 535 21.24 5.18 3.12
N ALA A 536 22.21 4.76 3.94
CA ALA A 536 23.38 4.01 3.49
C ALA A 536 23.15 2.49 3.60
N GLY A 537 23.28 1.75 2.49
CA GLY A 537 23.22 0.29 2.46
C GLY A 537 21.84 -0.34 2.70
N VAL A 538 20.77 0.45 2.75
CA VAL A 538 19.40 -0.06 3.05
C VAL A 538 18.65 -0.58 1.81
N ALA A 539 19.21 -0.35 0.61
CA ALA A 539 18.75 -0.86 -0.68
C ALA A 539 17.29 -0.47 -1.08
N ALA A 540 16.83 -1.04 -2.19
CA ALA A 540 15.70 -0.56 -2.99
C ALA A 540 14.36 -0.34 -2.26
N GLN A 541 14.06 -1.09 -1.19
CA GLN A 541 12.75 -1.01 -0.50
C GLN A 541 12.73 -0.03 0.68
N HIS A 542 13.86 0.58 1.02
CA HIS A 542 14.00 1.52 2.14
C HIS A 542 14.51 2.90 1.72
N SER A 543 14.78 3.13 0.42
CA SER A 543 15.44 4.34 -0.10
C SER A 543 14.58 5.28 -0.96
N GLN A 544 13.28 5.04 -1.11
CA GLN A 544 12.44 5.87 -1.98
C GLN A 544 12.04 7.21 -1.34
N ASP A 545 12.07 8.27 -2.14
CA ASP A 545 11.62 9.62 -1.79
C ASP A 545 10.15 9.83 -2.22
N TYR A 546 9.29 10.18 -1.26
CA TYR A 546 7.84 10.36 -1.45
C TYR A 546 7.43 11.83 -1.54
N SER A 547 8.38 12.77 -1.62
CA SER A 547 8.13 14.21 -1.72
C SER A 547 7.17 14.55 -2.87
N ALA A 548 7.40 13.98 -4.05
CA ALA A 548 6.53 14.16 -5.21
C ALA A 548 5.16 13.48 -5.05
N TRP A 549 5.11 12.28 -4.45
CA TRP A 549 3.87 11.53 -4.22
C TRP A 549 2.90 12.31 -3.33
N TYR A 550 3.29 12.63 -2.10
CA TYR A 550 2.43 13.41 -1.19
C TYR A 550 2.26 14.86 -1.68
N GLY A 551 3.29 15.44 -2.31
CA GLY A 551 3.25 16.75 -2.94
C GLY A 551 2.17 16.88 -4.02
N SER A 552 1.79 15.79 -4.70
CA SER A 552 0.70 15.80 -5.68
C SER A 552 -0.70 15.96 -5.05
N ILE A 553 -0.92 15.45 -3.84
CA ILE A 553 -2.26 15.24 -3.25
C ILE A 553 -2.89 16.55 -2.75
N PRO A 554 -4.08 16.97 -3.21
CA PRO A 554 -4.81 18.09 -2.62
C PRO A 554 -5.33 17.75 -1.22
N GLY A 555 -5.28 18.70 -0.29
CA GLY A 555 -5.70 18.53 1.10
C GLY A 555 -4.59 18.15 2.08
N LEU A 556 -3.43 17.68 1.59
CA LEU A 556 -2.21 17.58 2.39
C LEU A 556 -1.43 18.90 2.41
N LYS A 557 -0.68 19.10 3.50
CA LYS A 557 0.55 19.92 3.52
C LYS A 557 1.75 18.98 3.58
N VAL A 558 2.85 19.34 2.93
CA VAL A 558 4.04 18.49 2.83
C VAL A 558 5.28 19.33 2.98
N VAL A 559 6.12 18.99 3.95
CA VAL A 559 7.38 19.66 4.26
C VAL A 559 8.52 18.66 4.29
N SER A 560 9.74 19.12 4.01
CA SER A 560 10.95 18.33 4.16
C SER A 560 12.06 19.23 4.74
N PRO A 561 12.37 19.10 6.05
CA PRO A 561 13.41 19.90 6.70
C PRO A 561 14.82 19.49 6.26
N TRP A 562 15.77 20.41 6.42
CA TRP A 562 17.20 20.15 6.21
C TRP A 562 18.03 20.42 7.48
N SER A 563 17.86 21.61 8.07
CA SER A 563 18.56 22.04 9.28
C SER A 563 17.77 21.80 10.56
N ALA A 564 18.42 21.86 11.72
CA ALA A 564 17.75 21.80 13.03
C ALA A 564 16.65 22.87 13.18
N GLU A 565 16.87 24.10 12.66
CA GLU A 565 15.85 25.15 12.65
C GLU A 565 14.63 24.76 11.82
N ASP A 566 14.85 24.13 10.66
CA ASP A 566 13.76 23.63 9.82
C ASP A 566 12.98 22.54 10.54
N ALA A 567 13.68 21.60 11.18
CA ALA A 567 13.10 20.46 11.85
C ALA A 567 12.21 20.86 13.02
N LYS A 568 12.73 21.65 13.98
CA LYS A 568 11.94 22.14 15.12
C LYS A 568 10.77 23.01 14.65
N GLY A 569 11.05 24.01 13.81
CA GLY A 569 10.06 25.00 13.40
C GLY A 569 8.94 24.45 12.51
N LEU A 570 9.22 23.49 11.62
CA LEU A 570 8.22 22.88 10.74
C LEU A 570 7.43 21.76 11.44
N LEU A 571 8.03 21.00 12.36
CA LEU A 571 7.29 19.99 13.13
C LEU A 571 6.30 20.65 14.10
N LYS A 572 6.70 21.70 14.83
CA LYS A 572 5.77 22.48 15.68
C LYS A 572 4.65 23.12 14.85
N ALA A 573 4.97 23.63 13.66
CA ALA A 573 3.96 24.14 12.73
C ALA A 573 3.01 23.05 12.21
N ALA A 574 3.46 21.81 12.04
CA ALA A 574 2.65 20.67 11.63
C ALA A 574 1.64 20.25 12.71
N ILE A 575 2.11 20.08 13.95
CA ILE A 575 1.28 19.67 15.09
C ILE A 575 0.18 20.70 15.39
N ARG A 576 0.49 21.99 15.22
CA ARG A 576 -0.45 23.10 15.40
C ARG A 576 -1.44 23.29 14.24
N ASP A 577 -1.32 22.58 13.12
CA ASP A 577 -2.17 22.80 11.93
C ASP A 577 -3.47 21.97 11.96
N PRO A 578 -4.66 22.54 11.67
CA PRO A 578 -5.92 21.80 11.70
C PRO A 578 -6.14 20.83 10.51
N ASN A 579 -5.12 20.61 9.68
CA ASN A 579 -5.17 19.77 8.48
C ASN A 579 -4.05 18.71 8.51
N PRO A 580 -4.13 17.64 7.69
CA PRO A 580 -3.10 16.62 7.68
C PRO A 580 -1.77 17.13 7.07
N VAL A 581 -0.68 16.93 7.80
CA VAL A 581 0.67 17.37 7.41
C VAL A 581 1.62 16.18 7.34
N CYS A 582 2.38 16.05 6.25
CA CYS A 582 3.48 15.10 6.11
C CYS A 582 4.82 15.82 6.33
N VAL A 583 5.60 15.37 7.31
CA VAL A 583 6.94 15.87 7.65
C VAL A 583 7.97 14.83 7.21
N LEU A 584 8.54 15.07 6.02
CA LEU A 584 9.47 14.18 5.32
C LEU A 584 10.91 14.48 5.76
N GLU A 585 11.31 13.92 6.89
CA GLU A 585 12.66 14.02 7.46
C GLU A 585 13.66 13.15 6.67
N ASN A 586 14.91 13.04 7.09
CA ASN A 586 15.88 12.14 6.47
C ASN A 586 16.83 11.54 7.51
N GLU A 587 17.09 10.22 7.42
CA GLU A 587 17.93 9.48 8.38
C GLU A 587 19.31 10.13 8.53
N LEU A 588 19.97 10.38 7.40
CA LEU A 588 21.35 10.82 7.36
C LEU A 588 21.53 12.27 7.83
N LEU A 589 20.45 12.98 8.16
CA LEU A 589 20.46 14.28 8.82
C LEU A 589 20.29 14.18 10.35
N TYR A 590 19.75 13.09 10.90
CA TYR A 590 19.50 12.99 12.35
C TYR A 590 20.74 13.14 13.22
N GLY A 591 21.90 12.70 12.73
CA GLY A 591 23.20 12.86 13.39
C GLY A 591 23.92 14.19 13.10
N GLU A 592 23.44 14.98 12.14
CA GLU A 592 24.10 16.21 11.71
C GLU A 592 23.79 17.37 12.67
N THR A 593 24.84 18.11 13.01
CA THR A 593 24.79 19.23 13.97
C THR A 593 24.66 20.56 13.23
N PHE A 594 23.73 21.41 13.67
CA PHE A 594 23.48 22.73 13.11
C PHE A 594 23.49 23.83 14.20
N PRO A 595 23.94 25.05 13.86
CA PRO A 595 23.75 26.22 14.72
C PRO A 595 22.28 26.65 14.76
N MET A 596 21.69 26.66 15.96
CA MET A 596 20.34 27.17 16.23
C MET A 596 20.40 28.63 16.70
N SER A 597 19.70 29.53 16.01
CA SER A 597 19.59 30.92 16.44
C SER A 597 18.82 31.07 17.76
N GLU A 598 19.02 32.18 18.47
CA GLU A 598 18.28 32.51 19.72
C GLU A 598 16.75 32.46 19.55
N ALA A 599 16.25 32.77 18.34
CA ALA A 599 14.84 32.72 18.01
C ALA A 599 14.35 31.29 17.73
N ALA A 600 15.20 30.42 17.18
CA ALA A 600 14.88 29.01 16.97
C ALA A 600 14.88 28.18 18.27
N GLN A 601 15.59 28.64 19.30
CA GLN A 601 15.64 28.00 20.62
C GLN A 601 14.37 28.24 21.47
N GLN A 602 13.45 29.14 21.10
CA GLN A 602 12.27 29.44 21.90
C GLN A 602 11.14 28.39 21.73
N ASP A 603 10.41 28.13 22.82
CA ASP A 603 9.27 27.19 22.89
C ASP A 603 8.08 27.56 21.99
N ASP A 604 7.99 28.81 21.53
CA ASP A 604 6.94 29.31 20.65
C ASP A 604 7.31 29.22 19.15
N PHE A 605 8.58 28.95 18.83
CA PHE A 605 9.14 28.99 17.48
C PHE A 605 8.41 28.08 16.49
N VAL A 606 7.94 28.67 15.39
CA VAL A 606 7.27 27.97 14.29
C VAL A 606 7.67 28.57 12.95
N LEU A 607 7.74 27.73 11.92
CA LEU A 607 8.05 28.13 10.55
C LEU A 607 6.79 28.07 9.66
N PRO A 608 6.49 29.14 8.89
CA PRO A 608 5.30 29.18 8.05
C PRO A 608 5.41 28.26 6.83
N PHE A 609 4.37 27.47 6.57
CA PHE A 609 4.24 26.69 5.35
C PHE A 609 4.26 27.56 4.09
N GLY A 610 4.82 27.03 3.00
CA GLY A 610 4.93 27.72 1.73
C GLY A 610 5.92 28.88 1.73
N LYS A 611 6.95 28.83 2.58
CA LYS A 611 8.04 29.82 2.64
C LYS A 611 9.40 29.13 2.56
N ALA A 612 10.04 29.25 1.40
CA ALA A 612 11.40 28.78 1.18
C ALA A 612 12.40 29.73 1.87
N LYS A 613 13.59 29.23 2.20
CA LYS A 613 14.70 30.00 2.77
C LYS A 613 15.83 30.09 1.74
N ILE A 614 16.37 31.29 1.54
CA ILE A 614 17.63 31.48 0.81
C ILE A 614 18.74 31.23 1.82
N GLU A 615 19.47 30.13 1.68
CA GLU A 615 20.55 29.72 2.58
C GLU A 615 21.87 30.40 2.21
N ARG A 616 22.10 30.58 0.89
CA ARG A 616 23.24 31.30 0.32
C ARG A 616 22.72 32.27 -0.72
N ALA A 617 23.03 33.56 -0.58
CA ALA A 617 22.68 34.56 -1.59
C ALA A 617 23.62 34.47 -2.79
N GLY A 618 23.10 34.70 -3.99
CA GLY A 618 23.89 34.66 -5.23
C GLY A 618 23.35 35.55 -6.35
N LYS A 619 23.99 35.45 -7.52
CA LYS A 619 23.71 36.29 -8.71
C LYS A 619 23.88 35.59 -10.06
N ASP A 620 24.56 34.45 -10.15
CA ASP A 620 24.92 33.84 -11.44
C ASP A 620 24.11 32.57 -11.76
N LEU A 621 23.61 31.88 -10.73
CA LEU A 621 22.79 30.66 -10.85
C LEU A 621 21.85 30.52 -9.64
N THR A 622 20.58 30.16 -9.84
CA THR A 622 19.70 29.67 -8.78
C THR A 622 19.77 28.14 -8.68
N ILE A 623 20.00 27.62 -7.48
CA ILE A 623 19.91 26.20 -7.13
C ILE A 623 18.76 26.04 -6.13
N VAL A 624 17.75 25.25 -6.49
CA VAL A 624 16.59 24.95 -5.63
C VAL A 624 16.70 23.50 -5.14
N ALA A 625 16.72 23.30 -3.82
CA ALA A 625 16.92 21.98 -3.21
C ALA A 625 15.98 21.74 -2.01
N LEU A 626 15.83 20.47 -1.66
CA LEU A 626 15.10 20.00 -0.47
C LEU A 626 15.94 18.99 0.33
N SER A 627 15.63 18.86 1.62
CA SER A 627 16.29 17.90 2.52
C SER A 627 17.83 17.93 2.43
N ARG A 628 18.48 16.76 2.53
CA ARG A 628 19.94 16.58 2.49
C ARG A 628 20.61 17.24 1.28
N CYS A 629 19.94 17.31 0.12
CA CYS A 629 20.49 17.93 -1.09
C CYS A 629 20.74 19.45 -0.96
N VAL A 630 20.17 20.13 0.05
CA VAL A 630 20.50 21.54 0.36
C VAL A 630 21.96 21.68 0.79
N GLY A 631 22.44 20.81 1.69
CA GLY A 631 23.84 20.81 2.15
C GLY A 631 24.83 20.54 1.00
N GLN A 632 24.50 19.57 0.15
CA GLN A 632 25.29 19.23 -1.05
C GLN A 632 25.34 20.41 -2.04
N SER A 633 24.22 21.12 -2.20
CA SER A 633 24.12 22.32 -3.04
C SER A 633 24.93 23.50 -2.49
N LEU A 634 25.02 23.66 -1.16
CA LEU A 634 25.88 24.66 -0.52
C LEU A 634 27.36 24.35 -0.72
N ALA A 635 27.78 23.10 -0.50
CA ALA A 635 29.15 22.66 -0.72
C ALA A 635 29.59 22.85 -2.19
N ALA A 636 28.71 22.50 -3.15
CA ALA A 636 28.94 22.73 -4.58
C ALA A 636 28.98 24.23 -4.94
N ALA A 637 28.10 25.06 -4.37
CA ALA A 637 28.11 26.51 -4.58
C ALA A 637 29.41 27.16 -4.10
N ASP A 638 29.94 26.72 -2.97
CA ASP A 638 31.21 27.18 -2.42
C ASP A 638 32.42 26.69 -3.23
N ALA A 639 32.36 25.48 -3.79
CA ALA A 639 33.37 25.00 -4.72
C ALA A 639 33.37 25.82 -6.03
N LEU A 640 32.18 26.12 -6.58
CA LEU A 640 32.00 26.96 -7.77
C LEU A 640 32.52 28.39 -7.56
N SER A 641 32.23 29.01 -6.41
CA SER A 641 32.75 30.32 -6.03
C SER A 641 34.29 30.30 -5.95
N LYS A 642 34.88 29.34 -5.22
CA LYS A 642 36.34 29.22 -5.02
C LYS A 642 37.12 28.88 -6.30
N LYS A 643 36.55 28.08 -7.21
CA LYS A 643 37.21 27.61 -8.46
C LYS A 643 37.00 28.55 -9.65
N TYR A 644 35.82 29.18 -9.75
CA TYR A 644 35.36 29.87 -10.96
C TYR A 644 34.79 31.28 -10.73
N GLY A 645 34.69 31.75 -9.48
CA GLY A 645 34.11 33.06 -9.15
C GLY A 645 32.59 33.14 -9.35
N VAL A 646 31.91 31.98 -9.37
CA VAL A 646 30.47 31.85 -9.61
C VAL A 646 29.70 31.91 -8.31
N GLU A 647 28.81 32.88 -8.18
CA GLU A 647 27.99 33.09 -6.99
C GLU A 647 26.59 32.50 -7.18
N CYS A 648 26.44 31.24 -6.74
CA CYS A 648 25.18 30.53 -6.73
C CYS A 648 24.28 30.97 -5.56
N GLU A 649 23.00 31.16 -5.85
CA GLU A 649 21.93 31.35 -4.86
C GLU A 649 21.30 30.00 -4.53
N VAL A 650 21.41 29.55 -3.28
CA VAL A 650 20.88 28.25 -2.84
C VAL A 650 19.59 28.45 -2.05
N ILE A 651 18.51 27.83 -2.51
CA ILE A 651 17.17 27.90 -1.94
C ILE A 651 16.80 26.55 -1.33
N ASN A 652 16.63 26.53 -0.01
CA ASN A 652 15.99 25.47 0.75
C ASN A 652 14.47 25.61 0.63
N LEU A 653 13.81 24.65 -0.01
CA LEU A 653 12.37 24.71 -0.26
C LEU A 653 11.52 24.75 1.01
N ARG A 654 11.92 24.00 2.05
CA ARG A 654 11.17 23.71 3.29
C ARG A 654 9.80 23.05 3.09
N SER A 655 8.92 23.66 2.30
CA SER A 655 7.60 23.15 1.93
C SER A 655 7.59 22.67 0.49
N ILE A 656 7.25 21.40 0.29
CA ILE A 656 6.92 20.81 -1.02
C ILE A 656 5.48 21.17 -1.39
N LYS A 657 4.57 21.21 -0.40
CA LYS A 657 3.19 21.66 -0.57
C LYS A 657 2.68 22.49 0.61
N PRO A 658 2.22 23.74 0.39
CA PRO A 658 2.33 24.52 -0.84
C PRO A 658 3.79 24.90 -1.16
N LEU A 659 4.13 25.01 -2.45
CA LEU A 659 5.46 25.39 -2.92
C LEU A 659 5.62 26.92 -2.98
N ASP A 660 6.77 27.46 -2.56
CA ASP A 660 7.03 28.91 -2.60
C ASP A 660 7.52 29.41 -3.97
N VAL A 661 6.66 29.28 -4.98
CA VAL A 661 6.91 29.71 -6.37
C VAL A 661 7.38 31.17 -6.44
N GLN A 662 6.90 32.05 -5.54
CA GLN A 662 7.30 33.45 -5.52
C GLN A 662 8.78 33.66 -5.22
N THR A 663 9.38 32.84 -4.36
CA THR A 663 10.79 32.94 -3.98
C THR A 663 11.69 32.38 -5.09
N ILE A 664 11.30 31.26 -5.69
CA ILE A 664 11.96 30.69 -6.88
C ILE A 664 11.97 31.70 -8.03
N VAL A 665 10.80 32.22 -8.42
CA VAL A 665 10.64 33.20 -9.52
C VAL A 665 11.44 34.48 -9.26
N LYS A 666 11.49 35.00 -8.04
CA LYS A 666 12.32 36.18 -7.70
C LYS A 666 13.82 35.92 -7.88
N SER A 667 14.28 34.72 -7.55
CA SER A 667 15.69 34.34 -7.71
C SER A 667 16.06 34.16 -9.18
N VAL A 668 15.24 33.42 -9.95
CA VAL A 668 15.45 33.23 -11.40
C VAL A 668 15.45 34.56 -12.16
N LYS A 669 14.62 35.54 -11.76
CA LYS A 669 14.62 36.91 -12.31
C LYS A 669 15.89 37.72 -12.05
N LYS A 670 16.82 37.22 -11.22
CA LYS A 670 18.10 37.84 -10.86
C LYS A 670 19.30 37.05 -11.40
N THR A 671 19.21 35.72 -11.43
CA THR A 671 20.30 34.81 -11.81
C THR A 671 20.23 34.34 -13.26
N HIS A 672 19.04 34.45 -13.88
CA HIS A 672 18.73 34.03 -15.23
C HIS A 672 18.93 32.52 -15.53
N ARG A 673 19.23 31.70 -14.52
CA ARG A 673 19.54 30.26 -14.65
C ARG A 673 19.00 29.49 -13.45
N LEU A 674 18.53 28.26 -13.67
CA LEU A 674 17.94 27.41 -12.65
C LEU A 674 18.44 25.96 -12.73
N VAL A 675 18.82 25.40 -11.59
CA VAL A 675 18.95 23.97 -11.33
C VAL A 675 18.01 23.59 -10.19
N ALA A 676 17.23 22.52 -10.35
CA ALA A 676 16.54 21.84 -9.24
C ALA A 676 17.35 20.60 -8.82
N VAL A 677 17.51 20.36 -7.51
CA VAL A 677 18.26 19.22 -6.95
C VAL A 677 17.38 18.45 -5.96
N GLU A 678 17.16 17.16 -6.21
CA GLU A 678 16.36 16.27 -5.36
C GLU A 678 16.95 14.86 -5.27
N SER A 679 16.70 14.16 -4.16
CA SER A 679 17.10 12.75 -3.97
C SER A 679 16.20 11.75 -4.71
N GLY A 680 14.98 12.15 -5.07
CA GLY A 680 13.97 11.29 -5.69
C GLY A 680 14.21 10.95 -7.16
N PHE A 681 13.37 10.05 -7.68
CA PHE A 681 13.43 9.57 -9.07
C PHE A 681 13.12 10.68 -10.09
N PRO A 682 13.73 10.64 -11.30
CA PRO A 682 13.60 11.71 -12.29
C PRO A 682 12.23 11.78 -12.96
N ALA A 683 11.47 10.69 -13.01
CA ALA A 683 10.12 10.66 -13.56
C ALA A 683 9.13 11.24 -12.56
N PHE A 684 8.50 12.37 -12.91
CA PHE A 684 7.46 13.05 -12.09
C PHE A 684 7.91 13.53 -10.70
N GLY A 685 9.23 13.67 -10.47
CA GLY A 685 9.83 14.26 -9.25
C GLY A 685 9.50 15.74 -9.03
N VAL A 686 9.84 16.27 -7.85
CA VAL A 686 9.58 17.66 -7.42
C VAL A 686 10.23 18.67 -8.37
N GLY A 687 11.42 18.35 -8.89
CA GLY A 687 12.11 19.14 -9.89
C GLY A 687 11.35 19.30 -11.20
N ALA A 688 10.46 18.35 -11.56
CA ALA A 688 9.64 18.49 -12.76
C ALA A 688 8.60 19.61 -12.59
N GLU A 689 7.94 19.67 -11.44
CA GLU A 689 6.99 20.73 -11.09
C GLU A 689 7.68 22.10 -10.98
N ILE A 690 8.87 22.16 -10.36
CA ILE A 690 9.67 23.39 -10.27
C ILE A 690 10.02 23.93 -11.66
N LEU A 691 10.41 23.06 -12.61
CA LEU A 691 10.70 23.46 -13.98
C LEU A 691 9.44 23.89 -14.75
N ALA A 692 8.31 23.19 -14.58
CA ALA A 692 7.04 23.55 -15.20
C ALA A 692 6.56 24.93 -14.73
N LEU A 693 6.54 25.18 -13.41
CA LEU A 693 6.16 26.47 -12.84
C LEU A 693 7.16 27.58 -13.20
N THR A 694 8.45 27.27 -13.39
CA THR A 694 9.43 28.25 -13.90
C THR A 694 9.15 28.59 -15.37
N MET A 695 8.73 27.62 -16.19
CA MET A 695 8.29 27.84 -17.57
C MET A 695 7.01 28.69 -17.62
N GLU A 696 6.07 28.53 -16.68
CA GLU A 696 4.83 29.31 -16.61
C GLU A 696 5.03 30.76 -16.08
N TYR A 697 5.91 30.97 -15.09
CA TYR A 697 6.00 32.23 -14.35
C TYR A 697 7.32 33.01 -14.49
N ALA A 698 8.35 32.43 -15.13
CA ALA A 698 9.68 33.03 -15.25
C ALA A 698 10.42 32.78 -16.58
N PHE A 699 9.80 32.15 -17.59
CA PHE A 699 10.47 31.78 -18.85
C PHE A 699 11.26 32.91 -19.53
N ASP A 700 10.66 34.11 -19.67
CA ASP A 700 11.28 35.29 -20.32
C ASP A 700 12.58 35.78 -19.64
N TYR A 701 12.95 35.22 -18.48
CA TYR A 701 14.15 35.56 -17.73
C TYR A 701 15.23 34.48 -17.79
N LEU A 702 14.97 33.32 -18.40
CA LEU A 702 15.94 32.23 -18.50
C LEU A 702 16.89 32.42 -19.70
N ASP A 703 18.18 32.65 -19.40
CA ASP A 703 19.26 32.65 -20.40
C ASP A 703 19.56 31.24 -20.95
N ALA A 704 19.18 30.20 -20.20
CA ALA A 704 19.47 28.81 -20.50
C ALA A 704 18.37 27.87 -19.99
N PRO A 705 18.12 26.71 -20.63
CA PRO A 705 17.08 25.78 -20.20
C PRO A 705 17.36 25.26 -18.79
N ALA A 706 16.41 25.46 -17.89
CA ALA A 706 16.49 25.00 -16.51
C ALA A 706 16.74 23.47 -16.43
N GLN A 707 17.60 23.05 -15.50
CA GLN A 707 18.07 21.67 -15.38
C GLN A 707 17.57 20.99 -14.10
N ARG A 708 17.65 19.66 -14.06
CA ARG A 708 17.36 18.84 -12.88
C ARG A 708 18.53 17.92 -12.58
N ILE A 709 18.81 17.75 -11.30
CA ILE A 709 19.76 16.77 -10.76
C ILE A 709 18.96 15.95 -9.76
N THR A 710 18.89 14.64 -9.99
CA THR A 710 17.95 13.73 -9.32
C THR A 710 18.69 12.50 -8.82
N GLY A 711 17.99 11.61 -8.09
CA GLY A 711 18.39 10.21 -8.05
C GLY A 711 18.39 9.58 -9.45
N ALA A 712 19.06 8.44 -9.59
CA ALA A 712 19.03 7.64 -10.81
C ALA A 712 17.67 6.94 -10.99
N ASP A 713 17.27 6.64 -12.23
CA ASP A 713 15.98 5.99 -12.56
C ASP A 713 16.04 4.46 -12.36
N VAL A 714 16.48 4.03 -11.17
CA VAL A 714 16.66 2.62 -10.78
C VAL A 714 16.24 2.40 -9.33
N PRO A 715 15.72 1.21 -8.97
CA PRO A 715 15.59 0.81 -7.57
C PRO A 715 16.99 0.77 -6.93
N THR A 716 17.15 1.35 -5.74
CA THR A 716 18.47 1.60 -5.13
C THR A 716 19.29 0.31 -4.95
N PRO A 717 20.49 0.20 -5.56
CA PRO A 717 21.34 -0.97 -5.45
C PRO A 717 22.07 -0.99 -4.10
N TYR A 718 22.23 -2.19 -3.51
CA TYR A 718 22.95 -2.37 -2.23
C TYR A 718 24.47 -2.18 -2.33
N ALA A 719 25.06 -2.48 -3.49
CA ALA A 719 26.51 -2.39 -3.65
C ALA A 719 26.95 -0.92 -3.61
N LYS A 720 27.75 -0.54 -2.61
CA LYS A 720 28.14 0.85 -2.32
C LYS A 720 28.59 1.66 -3.54
N CYS A 721 29.44 1.10 -4.39
CA CYS A 721 29.92 1.79 -5.61
C CYS A 721 28.83 2.09 -6.65
N LEU A 722 27.65 1.46 -6.55
CA LEU A 722 26.45 1.76 -7.34
C LEU A 722 25.48 2.67 -6.55
N GLU A 723 25.42 2.54 -5.22
CA GLU A 723 24.63 3.43 -4.34
C GLU A 723 25.17 4.86 -4.39
N ASP A 724 26.50 5.04 -4.28
CA ASP A 724 27.23 6.31 -4.42
C ASP A 724 27.01 6.98 -5.80
N LEU A 725 26.64 6.19 -6.83
CA LEU A 725 26.30 6.65 -8.18
C LEU A 725 24.78 6.84 -8.40
N SER A 726 23.94 6.41 -7.46
CA SER A 726 22.48 6.45 -7.59
C SER A 726 21.84 7.74 -7.08
N PHE A 727 22.60 8.61 -6.41
CA PHE A 727 22.10 9.85 -5.78
C PHE A 727 22.96 11.07 -6.12
N PRO A 728 22.41 12.31 -5.98
CA PRO A 728 23.19 13.52 -6.14
C PRO A 728 24.39 13.58 -5.19
N ASN A 729 25.47 14.20 -5.68
CA ASN A 729 26.65 14.58 -4.89
C ASN A 729 27.21 15.92 -5.38
N GLU A 730 28.12 16.49 -4.61
CA GLU A 730 28.64 17.85 -4.76
C GLU A 730 29.35 18.00 -6.11
N ASN A 731 30.10 16.98 -6.52
CA ASN A 731 30.77 16.93 -7.81
C ASN A 731 29.78 16.87 -8.99
N LEU A 732 28.65 16.16 -8.84
CA LEU A 732 27.60 16.13 -9.85
C LEU A 732 26.95 17.51 -10.01
N ILE A 733 26.66 18.18 -8.88
CA ILE A 733 26.08 19.53 -8.84
C ILE A 733 27.03 20.55 -9.47
N GLU A 734 28.32 20.53 -9.12
CA GLU A 734 29.34 21.38 -9.74
C GLU A 734 29.41 21.16 -11.26
N ASN A 735 29.50 19.92 -11.71
CA ASN A 735 29.61 19.60 -13.14
C ASN A 735 28.39 20.03 -13.97
N TYR A 736 27.17 19.92 -13.43
CA TYR A 736 25.96 20.38 -14.12
C TYR A 736 25.82 21.91 -14.09
N ALA A 737 26.17 22.57 -12.97
CA ALA A 737 26.19 24.02 -12.89
C ALA A 737 27.18 24.63 -13.90
N LYS A 738 28.39 24.07 -14.00
CA LYS A 738 29.39 24.44 -15.02
C LYS A 738 28.86 24.35 -16.45
N ARG A 739 28.22 23.24 -16.81
CA ARG A 739 27.61 23.04 -18.14
C ARG A 739 26.51 24.08 -18.42
N LEU A 740 25.71 24.45 -17.43
CA LEU A 740 24.65 25.46 -17.57
C LEU A 740 25.20 26.89 -17.68
N LEU A 741 26.41 27.13 -17.17
CA LEU A 741 27.13 28.42 -17.22
C LEU A 741 28.10 28.53 -18.42
N ASN A 742 28.42 27.41 -19.08
CA ASN A 742 29.42 27.28 -20.15
C ASN A 742 30.87 27.61 -19.72
N ILE A 743 31.33 26.96 -18.64
CA ILE A 743 32.67 27.11 -18.01
C ILE A 743 33.31 25.77 -17.64
#